data_AF-A0A2P8WI68-F1
#
_entry.id   AF-A0A2P8WI68-F1
#
_cell.length_a   1.000
_cell.length_b   1.000
_cell.length_c   1.000
_cell.angle_alpha   90.00
_cell.angle_beta   90.00
_cell.angle_gamma   90.00
#
_symmetry.space_group_name_H-M   'P 1'
#
loop_
_entity.id
_entity.type
_entity.pdbx_description
1 polymer ?
#
loop_
_entity_poly.entity_id
_entity_poly.type
_entity_poly.pdbx_seq_one_letter_code
_entity_poly.pdbx_strand_id
1 'polypeptide(L)'
;MSQRQIEVRHLDLAPKLNRPLSLWNPLDYVRLIYWMAYFPGALQWYLNTFGEAVSQEVTRDWRQISFLLKNQAIRRNLLIQALITNSLTALLICKLIDSYIATIDWSFSISAIFLATFFFAPISVIFGGIIEGMLFDQAVAISSAIVSGLTANKILSNLSLESSILIGSSFGILNGISYVGLASIAIPRKTISGAVLTSQSGLIISGIFSNLFFLALIPNLQRPQTEAVLMVIATGLLSGIAALGLAILRIDAYVMGFISLGLGDLEAYFKHTSLTPLALPQTKKILNEWLSHDWLKALRNIKELSLYTYYSETSILSALDREFSLMPSDQVIFRFSQLTEYFNEWTIIRFLSASFTNFLNTEFLNAIFILPFRKELASRFNTNLRLDTPAHAVSAGFWLLHNGSPGGASMAFDVVRNRLYGGEMHSLSIGLALFKSAKSAAEIAEVELIDFPENPVLRPVTWNAMQRFCNVVSDTRTVVDSVSRTARAFASNRALGELTHILDYVDEVPEAERQLIKDIALQWREALLDVAGAVGEVTIEQPVRNPYVVGDPVEGSLFVGREDILRQLEELWLMGSQMQSVVIYGHRRMGKTSILRNASKTVGSGLRVIYINMLRSASAESLSDVLIAITDEIADTLAVPAPSDADMMEQPLRTFDRYLKRVIDSLSDSETLIIAIDEFEKIEELIEAGKLSPDFIGHLRGLVQLSPKLGFAFAGLHTLEEMTADYFNPFFVSVIPIRVGFLQPGAVRQLLSNPDLEFPLDYRRDALDRIHQLTAGQPYLVQLVGFQLVRRFNDQVFEQGRSRDRVFTVEDVEIVTEDPEFYNRGRYYFTGVWDQADRDVPHQQAILQALTPHRSGLSLKDLKSRTRLDSADLDKALEQLQRHDVVKVEANQAQIIVELFRRWLQRQP
;
A
#
# COMPACT_ATOMS: atom_id res chain seq x y z
N MET A 1 0.50 63.88 -14.58
CA MET A 1 0.05 62.83 -13.64
C MET A 1 0.43 61.49 -14.23
N SER A 2 1.56 60.93 -13.82
CA SER A 2 2.15 59.70 -14.36
C SER A 2 1.42 58.47 -13.80
N GLN A 3 0.93 57.58 -14.65
CA GLN A 3 0.57 56.21 -14.27
C GLN A 3 1.84 55.52 -13.75
N ARG A 4 2.05 55.52 -12.43
CA ARG A 4 3.01 54.59 -11.81
C ARG A 4 2.42 53.19 -11.94
N GLN A 5 2.96 52.37 -12.83
CA GLN A 5 2.70 50.93 -12.85
C GLN A 5 3.06 50.37 -11.47
N ILE A 6 2.09 49.75 -10.79
CA ILE A 6 2.32 49.08 -9.51
C ILE A 6 2.89 47.69 -9.84
N GLU A 7 4.21 47.56 -9.78
CA GLU A 7 4.90 46.27 -9.84
C GLU A 7 4.37 45.33 -8.74
N VAL A 8 4.02 44.08 -9.08
CA VAL A 8 3.56 43.08 -8.09
C VAL A 8 4.77 42.61 -7.27
N ARG A 9 5.09 43.37 -6.22
CA ARG A 9 6.16 43.04 -5.27
C ARG A 9 5.69 41.97 -4.27
N HIS A 10 6.62 41.13 -3.86
CA HIS A 10 6.39 40.11 -2.84
C HIS A 10 6.06 40.77 -1.50
N LEU A 11 4.89 40.47 -0.92
CA LEU A 11 4.55 40.84 0.44
C LEU A 11 5.11 39.77 1.40
N ASP A 12 5.84 40.21 2.43
CA ASP A 12 6.26 39.39 3.56
C ASP A 12 5.74 40.05 4.84
N LEU A 13 4.52 39.69 5.22
CA LEU A 13 3.85 40.21 6.41
C LEU A 13 4.20 39.38 7.65
N ALA A 14 4.92 38.27 7.50
CA ALA A 14 5.28 37.39 8.61
C ALA A 14 6.07 38.13 9.70
N PRO A 15 5.79 37.89 10.99
CA PRO A 15 6.60 38.43 12.07
C PRO A 15 8.05 37.93 11.97
N LYS A 16 9.03 38.85 11.98
CA LYS A 16 10.46 38.53 11.94
C LYS A 16 11.00 38.22 13.35
N LEU A 17 10.51 37.15 13.98
CA LEU A 17 10.96 36.71 15.31
C LEU A 17 11.66 35.34 15.24
N ASN A 18 12.93 35.25 15.63
CA ASN A 18 13.71 34.01 15.49
C ASN A 18 13.75 33.14 16.78
N ARG A 19 12.97 33.50 17.80
CA ARG A 19 12.93 32.79 19.09
C ARG A 19 11.52 32.80 19.69
N PRO A 20 11.15 31.79 20.51
CA PRO A 20 9.89 31.84 21.25
C PRO A 20 9.86 33.02 22.24
N LEU A 21 8.65 33.47 22.59
CA LEU A 21 8.44 34.52 23.58
C LEU A 21 8.86 33.98 24.96
N SER A 22 9.63 34.78 25.70
CA SER A 22 10.15 34.41 27.02
C SER A 22 9.35 35.07 28.12
N LEU A 23 8.91 34.28 29.10
CA LEU A 23 8.24 34.77 30.32
C LEU A 23 9.09 35.77 31.11
N TRP A 24 10.41 35.77 30.90
CA TRP A 24 11.36 36.58 31.66
C TRP A 24 11.80 37.85 30.93
N ASN A 25 11.40 38.06 29.67
CA ASN A 25 11.78 39.23 28.91
C ASN A 25 10.64 40.27 28.86
N PRO A 26 10.77 41.44 29.50
CA PRO A 26 9.72 42.46 29.51
C PRO A 26 9.35 42.99 28.11
N LEU A 27 10.29 42.99 27.16
CA LEU A 27 10.03 43.41 25.77
C LEU A 27 9.08 42.45 25.04
N ASP A 28 9.04 41.17 25.44
CA ASP A 28 8.15 40.19 24.83
C ASP A 28 6.70 40.42 25.27
N TYR A 29 6.46 40.97 26.46
CA TYR A 29 5.13 41.42 26.91
C TYR A 29 4.67 42.65 26.12
N VAL A 30 5.56 43.63 25.90
CA VAL A 30 5.27 44.80 25.04
C VAL A 30 4.98 44.35 23.61
N ARG A 31 5.74 43.38 23.09
CA ARG A 31 5.48 42.77 21.78
C ARG A 31 4.15 42.04 21.74
N LEU A 32 3.79 41.32 22.79
CA LEU A 32 2.50 40.64 22.88
C LEU A 32 1.34 41.66 22.88
N ILE A 33 1.47 42.77 23.63
CA ILE A 33 0.52 43.89 23.56
C ILE A 33 0.45 44.43 22.14
N TYR A 34 1.59 44.62 21.48
CA TYR A 34 1.63 45.09 20.10
C TYR A 34 0.98 44.11 19.12
N TRP A 35 1.21 42.80 19.24
CA TRP A 35 0.56 41.78 18.42
C TRP A 35 -0.95 41.75 18.68
N MET A 36 -1.38 41.78 19.93
CA MET A 36 -2.80 41.82 20.29
C MET A 36 -3.51 43.09 19.81
N ALA A 37 -2.83 44.24 19.84
CA ALA A 37 -3.43 45.54 19.52
C ALA A 37 -3.23 46.00 18.07
N TYR A 38 -2.21 45.51 17.38
CA TYR A 38 -1.77 46.00 16.05
C TYR A 38 -1.52 44.88 15.01
N PHE A 39 -1.33 43.62 15.40
CA PHE A 39 -1.03 42.54 14.45
C PHE A 39 -1.46 41.14 14.94
N PRO A 40 -2.77 40.86 15.03
CA PRO A 40 -3.27 39.64 15.66
C PRO A 40 -2.84 38.35 14.95
N GLY A 41 -2.69 38.38 13.62
CA GLY A 41 -2.20 37.23 12.82
C GLY A 41 -0.80 36.74 13.23
N ALA A 42 -0.01 37.57 13.92
CA ALA A 42 1.28 37.16 14.48
C ALA A 42 1.16 36.03 15.51
N LEU A 43 0.03 35.94 16.21
CA LEU A 43 -0.19 34.91 17.23
C LEU A 43 -0.40 33.52 16.60
N GLN A 44 -1.13 33.45 15.48
CA GLN A 44 -1.32 32.21 14.73
C GLN A 44 0.00 31.75 14.11
N TRP A 45 0.77 32.68 13.54
CA TRP A 45 2.12 32.38 13.07
C TRP A 45 3.05 31.91 14.20
N TYR A 46 3.03 32.57 15.36
CA TYR A 46 3.86 32.16 16.50
C TYR A 46 3.55 30.73 16.94
N LEU A 47 2.27 30.35 16.95
CA LEU A 47 1.83 29.01 17.28
C LEU A 47 2.20 27.98 16.22
N ASN A 48 2.19 28.35 14.94
CA ASN A 48 2.57 27.44 13.84
C ASN A 48 4.08 27.31 13.67
N THR A 49 4.86 28.35 13.97
CA THR A 49 6.33 28.37 13.83
C THR A 49 7.03 27.75 15.04
N PHE A 50 6.52 28.00 16.25
CA PHE A 50 7.14 27.50 17.48
C PHE A 50 6.33 26.38 18.14
N GLY A 51 5.03 26.25 17.90
CA GLY A 51 4.21 25.18 18.47
C GLY A 51 4.20 23.89 17.65
N GLU A 52 3.92 22.76 18.29
CA GLU A 52 3.70 21.47 17.61
C GLU A 52 2.36 21.45 16.85
N ALA A 53 2.32 20.79 15.69
CA ALA A 53 1.11 20.62 14.88
C ALA A 53 0.03 19.85 15.65
N VAL A 54 -1.21 20.35 15.64
CA VAL A 54 -2.36 19.73 16.33
C VAL A 54 -3.46 19.47 15.30
N SER A 55 -4.02 18.26 15.31
CA SER A 55 -5.21 17.91 14.54
C SER A 55 -6.41 18.75 14.99
N GLN A 56 -7.18 19.27 14.04
CA GLN A 56 -8.24 20.27 14.26
C GLN A 56 -9.44 19.80 15.12
N GLU A 57 -9.49 18.54 15.54
CA GLU A 57 -10.57 18.04 16.41
C GLU A 57 -10.24 18.27 17.89
N VAL A 58 -10.32 19.52 18.35
CA VAL A 58 -10.33 19.82 19.79
C VAL A 58 -11.77 19.79 20.27
N THR A 59 -12.17 18.65 20.86
CA THR A 59 -13.46 18.49 21.53
C THR A 59 -13.54 19.30 22.83
N ARG A 60 -14.75 19.71 23.21
CA ARG A 60 -15.12 20.57 24.38
C ARG A 60 -14.90 19.92 25.75
N ASP A 61 -13.83 19.14 25.96
CA ASP A 61 -13.60 18.37 27.20
C ASP A 61 -12.42 18.93 28.01
N TRP A 62 -12.68 19.36 29.25
CA TRP A 62 -11.70 19.98 30.16
C TRP A 62 -10.51 19.04 30.46
N ARG A 63 -10.69 17.72 30.39
CA ARG A 63 -9.58 16.77 30.62
C ARG A 63 -8.50 16.87 29.55
N GLN A 64 -8.90 16.98 28.28
CA GLN A 64 -7.99 17.12 27.14
C GLN A 64 -7.27 18.48 27.14
N ILE A 65 -7.95 19.55 27.56
CA ILE A 65 -7.37 20.89 27.66
C ILE A 65 -6.27 20.93 28.74
N SER A 66 -6.49 20.29 29.89
CA SER A 66 -5.45 20.18 30.93
C SER A 66 -4.24 19.36 30.47
N PHE A 67 -4.46 18.35 29.63
CA PHE A 67 -3.40 17.52 29.04
C PHE A 67 -2.58 18.31 28.02
N LEU A 68 -3.24 19.09 27.14
CA LEU A 68 -2.58 19.98 26.16
C LEU A 68 -1.73 21.05 26.86
N LEU A 69 -2.23 21.68 27.92
CA LEU A 69 -1.49 22.71 28.68
C LEU A 69 -0.32 22.13 29.49
N LYS A 70 -0.38 20.86 29.89
CA LYS A 70 0.74 20.18 30.57
C LYS A 70 1.86 19.80 29.59
N ASN A 71 1.50 19.30 28.40
CA ASN A 71 2.46 18.74 27.47
C ASN A 71 3.04 19.77 26.48
N GLN A 72 2.36 20.88 26.18
CA GLN A 72 2.82 21.89 25.23
C GLN A 72 3.33 23.16 25.92
N ALA A 73 4.65 23.21 26.18
CA ALA A 73 5.29 24.30 26.92
C ALA A 73 5.07 25.70 26.28
N ILE A 74 5.01 25.78 24.95
CA ILE A 74 4.94 27.06 24.21
C ILE A 74 3.55 27.68 24.30
N ARG A 75 2.48 26.88 24.19
CA ARG A 75 1.09 27.35 24.38
C ARG A 75 0.84 27.76 25.83
N ARG A 76 1.35 26.97 26.78
CA ARG A 76 1.29 27.30 28.21
C ARG A 76 1.97 28.63 28.51
N ASN A 77 3.18 28.85 28.00
CA ASN A 77 3.91 30.08 28.24
C ASN A 77 3.23 31.30 27.61
N LEU A 78 2.68 31.16 26.39
CA LEU A 78 1.90 32.22 25.73
C LEU A 78 0.65 32.58 26.55
N LEU A 79 -0.06 31.58 27.07
CA LEU A 79 -1.24 31.77 27.91
C LEU A 79 -0.88 32.50 29.20
N ILE A 80 0.18 32.09 29.89
CA ILE A 80 0.67 32.77 31.10
C ILE A 80 1.07 34.23 30.78
N GLN A 81 1.78 34.48 29.68
CA GLN A 81 2.16 35.83 29.28
C GLN A 81 0.95 36.71 28.96
N ALA A 82 -0.07 36.16 28.31
CA ALA A 82 -1.30 36.88 28.00
C ALA A 82 -2.08 37.24 29.28
N LEU A 83 -2.19 36.31 30.24
CA LEU A 83 -2.84 36.57 31.54
C LEU A 83 -2.14 37.68 32.32
N ILE A 84 -0.80 37.63 32.37
CA ILE A 84 0.02 38.65 33.04
C ILE A 84 -0.15 40.00 32.33
N THR A 85 -0.06 40.02 31.00
CA THR A 85 -0.23 41.22 30.19
C THR A 85 -1.61 41.85 30.40
N ASN A 86 -2.68 41.05 30.35
CA ASN A 86 -4.04 41.52 30.54
C ASN A 86 -4.27 42.08 31.95
N SER A 87 -3.75 41.40 32.97
CA SER A 87 -3.84 41.89 34.35
C SER A 87 -3.09 43.22 34.53
N LEU A 88 -1.87 43.33 34.01
CA LEU A 88 -1.05 44.54 34.13
C LEU A 88 -1.64 45.73 33.38
N THR A 89 -2.14 45.51 32.16
CA THR A 89 -2.78 46.56 31.36
C THR A 89 -4.09 47.04 32.01
N ALA A 90 -4.91 46.12 32.54
CA ALA A 90 -6.11 46.48 33.28
C ALA A 90 -5.81 47.32 34.53
N LEU A 91 -4.79 46.93 35.31
CA LEU A 91 -4.34 47.70 36.48
C LEU A 91 -3.81 49.09 36.10
N LEU A 92 -3.06 49.19 34.99
CA LEU A 92 -2.50 50.47 34.51
C LEU A 92 -3.58 51.43 34.02
N ILE A 93 -4.62 50.91 33.36
CA ILE A 93 -5.81 51.67 32.96
C ILE A 93 -6.60 52.11 34.20
N CYS A 94 -6.82 51.23 35.18
CA CYS A 94 -7.45 51.61 36.44
C CYS A 94 -6.66 52.71 37.15
N LYS A 95 -5.32 52.67 37.09
CA LYS A 95 -4.45 53.68 37.71
C LYS A 95 -4.55 55.04 37.01
N LEU A 96 -4.67 55.03 35.67
CA LEU A 96 -4.91 56.24 34.89
C LEU A 96 -6.29 56.85 35.21
N ILE A 97 -7.31 56.02 35.37
CA ILE A 97 -8.65 56.47 35.76
C ILE A 97 -8.65 57.04 37.19
N ASP A 98 -7.95 56.38 38.12
CA ASP A 98 -7.75 56.84 39.50
C ASP A 98 -7.05 58.22 39.55
N SER A 99 -6.08 58.45 38.65
CA SER A 99 -5.34 59.72 38.61
C SER A 99 -6.07 60.88 37.93
N TYR A 100 -7.03 60.62 37.03
CA TYR A 100 -7.64 61.66 36.20
C TYR A 100 -9.16 61.84 36.38
N ILE A 101 -9.89 60.83 36.86
CA ILE A 101 -11.36 60.79 36.79
C ILE A 101 -12.03 60.61 38.17
N ALA A 102 -11.65 59.61 38.96
CA ALA A 102 -12.31 59.32 40.26
C ALA A 102 -11.46 58.40 41.16
N THR A 103 -11.58 58.52 42.49
CA THR A 103 -10.84 57.67 43.45
C THR A 103 -11.39 56.23 43.52
N ILE A 104 -10.55 55.26 43.16
CA ILE A 104 -10.91 53.83 43.06
C ILE A 104 -10.48 53.07 44.32
N ASP A 105 -11.37 52.21 44.85
CA ASP A 105 -10.95 51.20 45.85
C ASP A 105 -10.17 50.07 45.19
N TRP A 106 -8.86 50.10 45.41
CA TRP A 106 -7.91 49.16 44.83
C TRP A 106 -8.10 47.71 45.32
N SER A 107 -8.63 47.49 46.53
CA SER A 107 -8.77 46.15 47.11
C SER A 107 -9.80 45.29 46.37
N PHE A 108 -10.94 45.89 46.04
CA PHE A 108 -12.03 45.26 45.29
C PHE A 108 -11.77 45.21 43.79
N SER A 109 -11.04 46.20 43.26
CA SER A 109 -10.69 46.26 41.85
C SER A 109 -9.66 45.18 41.48
N ILE A 110 -8.65 44.95 42.33
CA ILE A 110 -7.65 43.89 42.12
C ILE A 110 -8.31 42.51 42.19
N SER A 111 -9.22 42.27 43.14
CA SER A 111 -9.92 40.99 43.26
C SER A 111 -10.86 40.73 42.08
N ALA A 112 -11.55 41.75 41.58
CA ALA A 112 -12.38 41.65 40.37
C ALA A 112 -11.55 41.36 39.11
N ILE A 113 -10.40 42.03 38.93
CA ILE A 113 -9.47 41.75 37.82
C ILE A 113 -8.96 40.31 37.92
N PHE A 114 -8.60 39.85 39.12
CA PHE A 114 -8.11 38.49 39.34
C PHE A 114 -9.19 37.45 39.02
N LEU A 115 -10.42 37.64 39.49
CA LEU A 115 -11.56 36.76 39.21
C LEU A 115 -11.91 36.73 37.72
N ALA A 116 -11.97 37.89 37.06
CA ALA A 116 -12.25 37.98 35.63
C ALA A 116 -11.17 37.28 34.80
N THR A 117 -9.90 37.51 35.13
CA THR A 117 -8.76 36.95 34.40
C THR A 117 -8.61 35.44 34.63
N PHE A 118 -8.95 34.92 35.82
CA PHE A 118 -8.79 33.50 36.15
C PHE A 118 -9.95 32.62 35.66
N PHE A 119 -11.19 33.13 35.67
CA PHE A 119 -12.38 32.36 35.28
C PHE A 119 -12.73 32.43 33.79
N PHE A 120 -12.50 33.57 33.13
CA PHE A 120 -12.91 33.74 31.72
C PHE A 120 -11.81 33.36 30.72
N ALA A 121 -10.54 33.49 31.09
CA ALA A 121 -9.42 33.17 30.21
C ALA A 121 -9.31 31.70 29.75
N PRO A 122 -9.77 30.69 30.51
CA PRO A 122 -9.87 29.33 29.99
C PRO A 122 -10.96 29.18 28.93
N ILE A 123 -12.05 29.95 29.03
CA ILE A 123 -13.23 29.86 28.16
C ILE A 123 -12.92 30.50 26.80
N SER A 124 -12.22 31.63 26.77
CA SER A 124 -11.77 32.30 25.54
C SER A 124 -10.83 31.45 24.67
N VAL A 125 -10.00 30.61 25.30
CA VAL A 125 -9.07 29.69 24.62
C VAL A 125 -9.76 28.49 24.00
N ILE A 126 -10.96 28.13 24.49
CA ILE A 126 -11.72 26.94 24.05
C ILE A 126 -12.57 27.20 22.80
N PHE A 127 -12.99 28.44 22.55
CA PHE A 127 -13.98 28.76 21.50
C PHE A 127 -13.41 29.31 20.19
N GLY A 128 -12.12 29.08 19.91
CA GLY A 128 -11.59 29.12 18.53
C GLY A 128 -10.94 30.43 18.07
N GLY A 129 -10.70 31.38 18.97
CA GLY A 129 -9.93 32.59 18.65
C GLY A 129 -9.22 33.12 19.87
N ILE A 130 -7.96 32.70 20.08
CA ILE A 130 -7.07 33.23 21.14
C ILE A 130 -7.08 34.77 21.12
N ILE A 131 -7.19 35.38 19.95
CA ILE A 131 -7.22 36.83 19.72
C ILE A 131 -8.54 37.47 20.20
N GLU A 132 -9.69 36.96 19.75
CA GLU A 132 -11.00 37.55 20.04
C GLU A 132 -11.37 37.38 21.51
N GLY A 133 -11.01 36.24 22.08
CA GLY A 133 -11.21 35.95 23.49
C GLY A 133 -10.32 36.78 24.42
N MET A 134 -9.06 37.08 24.05
CA MET A 134 -8.16 37.89 24.88
C MET A 134 -8.54 39.38 24.94
N LEU A 135 -9.03 39.96 23.83
CA LEU A 135 -9.53 41.35 23.79
C LEU A 135 -10.86 41.47 24.57
N PHE A 136 -11.70 40.43 24.51
CA PHE A 136 -12.93 40.33 25.28
C PHE A 136 -12.65 40.24 26.80
N ASP A 137 -11.70 39.39 27.21
CA ASP A 137 -11.30 39.23 28.61
C ASP A 137 -10.77 40.54 29.22
N GLN A 138 -10.00 41.31 28.44
CA GLN A 138 -9.44 42.60 28.85
C GLN A 138 -10.55 43.66 29.05
N ALA A 139 -11.50 43.75 28.13
CA ALA A 139 -12.63 44.69 28.25
C ALA A 139 -13.54 44.35 29.43
N VAL A 140 -13.80 43.05 29.68
CA VAL A 140 -14.61 42.57 30.81
C VAL A 140 -13.89 42.83 32.14
N ALA A 141 -12.58 42.56 32.23
CA ALA A 141 -11.79 42.80 33.43
C ALA A 141 -11.70 44.29 33.82
N ILE A 142 -11.55 45.18 32.83
CA ILE A 142 -11.50 46.64 33.07
C ILE A 142 -12.87 47.16 33.50
N SER A 143 -13.93 46.73 32.80
CA SER A 143 -15.30 47.17 33.08
C SER A 143 -15.76 46.72 34.47
N SER A 144 -15.48 45.46 34.84
CA SER A 144 -15.82 44.93 36.16
C SER A 144 -15.03 45.60 37.29
N ALA A 145 -13.75 45.92 37.06
CA ALA A 145 -12.91 46.64 38.02
C ALA A 145 -13.41 48.06 38.29
N ILE A 146 -13.73 48.82 37.24
CA ILE A 146 -14.23 50.19 37.35
C ILE A 146 -15.58 50.21 38.08
N VAL A 147 -16.50 49.30 37.71
CA VAL A 147 -17.83 49.22 38.33
C VAL A 147 -17.73 48.81 39.81
N SER A 148 -16.88 47.83 40.14
CA SER A 148 -16.71 47.35 41.53
C SER A 148 -16.04 48.40 42.41
N GLY A 149 -15.02 49.09 41.90
CA GLY A 149 -14.30 50.15 42.62
C GLY A 149 -15.13 51.41 42.87
N LEU A 150 -16.01 51.79 41.92
CA LEU A 150 -16.90 52.96 42.06
C LEU A 150 -18.12 52.68 42.95
N THR A 151 -18.66 51.45 42.93
CA THR A 151 -19.83 51.08 43.74
C THR A 151 -19.46 50.86 45.21
N ALA A 152 -18.26 50.33 45.49
CA ALA A 152 -17.79 50.10 46.85
C ALA A 152 -17.65 51.40 47.66
N ASN A 153 -17.21 52.50 47.03
CA ASN A 153 -16.91 53.74 47.75
C ASN A 153 -18.15 54.58 48.14
N LYS A 154 -19.34 54.30 47.54
CA LYS A 154 -20.57 55.10 47.76
C LYS A 154 -21.76 54.32 48.34
N ILE A 155 -21.80 52.99 48.18
CA ILE A 155 -22.96 52.17 48.57
C ILE A 155 -22.72 51.47 49.93
N LEU A 156 -21.48 51.15 50.28
CA LEU A 156 -21.14 50.42 51.52
C LEU A 156 -21.23 51.24 52.81
N SER A 157 -21.33 52.57 52.74
CA SER A 157 -21.43 53.40 53.94
C SER A 157 -22.83 53.40 54.59
N ASN A 158 -23.87 52.87 53.94
CA ASN A 158 -25.26 52.99 54.41
C ASN A 158 -26.16 51.74 54.28
N LEU A 159 -25.63 50.54 54.03
CA LEU A 159 -26.45 49.32 53.86
C LEU A 159 -26.03 48.19 54.80
N SER A 160 -27.02 47.43 55.30
CA SER A 160 -26.79 46.28 56.17
C SER A 160 -26.21 45.09 55.40
N LEU A 161 -25.44 44.26 56.12
CA LEU A 161 -24.63 43.15 55.58
C LEU A 161 -25.44 42.12 54.77
N GLU A 162 -26.72 41.92 55.09
CA GLU A 162 -27.59 40.99 54.35
C GLU A 162 -28.01 41.54 52.99
N SER A 163 -28.30 42.84 52.91
CA SER A 163 -28.63 43.51 51.65
C SER A 163 -27.42 43.66 50.71
N SER A 164 -26.20 43.80 51.23
CA SER A 164 -25.00 43.85 50.39
C SER A 164 -24.65 42.49 49.78
N ILE A 165 -24.90 41.39 50.51
CA ILE A 165 -24.73 40.01 50.01
C ILE A 165 -25.83 39.66 49.00
N LEU A 166 -27.08 40.08 49.25
CA LEU A 166 -28.18 39.86 48.31
C LEU A 166 -27.99 40.67 47.02
N ILE A 167 -27.56 41.92 47.10
CA ILE A 167 -27.25 42.75 45.93
C ILE A 167 -26.01 42.21 45.21
N GLY A 168 -24.96 41.80 45.92
CA GLY A 168 -23.75 41.22 45.32
C GLY A 168 -23.97 39.88 44.63
N SER A 169 -24.81 39.01 45.20
CA SER A 169 -25.19 37.72 44.58
C SER A 169 -26.16 37.91 43.43
N SER A 170 -27.12 38.85 43.54
CA SER A 170 -28.01 39.22 42.44
C SER A 170 -27.23 39.85 41.29
N PHE A 171 -26.26 40.74 41.55
CA PHE A 171 -25.42 41.35 40.51
C PHE A 171 -24.44 40.36 39.88
N GLY A 172 -23.90 39.41 40.64
CA GLY A 172 -23.05 38.33 40.12
C GLY A 172 -23.84 37.38 39.20
N ILE A 173 -25.08 37.05 39.58
CA ILE A 173 -25.97 36.20 38.79
C ILE A 173 -26.54 36.97 37.58
N LEU A 174 -26.90 38.25 37.71
CA LEU A 174 -27.45 39.04 36.60
C LEU A 174 -26.38 39.51 35.61
N ASN A 175 -25.13 39.73 36.02
CA ASN A 175 -24.02 39.89 35.07
C ASN A 175 -23.70 38.55 34.41
N GLY A 176 -23.76 37.43 35.15
CA GLY A 176 -23.74 36.10 34.55
C GLY A 176 -24.82 35.90 33.48
N ILE A 177 -26.06 36.32 33.73
CA ILE A 177 -27.20 36.15 32.82
C ILE A 177 -27.22 37.19 31.68
N SER A 178 -26.85 38.44 31.95
CA SER A 178 -26.75 39.51 30.92
C SER A 178 -25.54 39.32 30.00
N TYR A 179 -24.45 38.70 30.47
CA TYR A 179 -23.28 38.40 29.65
C TYR A 179 -23.26 36.99 29.04
N VAL A 180 -23.91 35.99 29.63
CA VAL A 180 -24.26 34.76 28.89
C VAL A 180 -25.25 35.11 27.77
N GLY A 181 -26.09 36.13 28.00
CA GLY A 181 -26.83 36.84 26.95
C GLY A 181 -25.92 37.49 25.89
N LEU A 182 -24.82 38.15 26.23
CA LEU A 182 -23.90 38.78 25.24
C LEU A 182 -22.97 37.81 24.52
N ALA A 183 -22.63 36.66 25.11
CA ALA A 183 -22.11 35.51 24.37
C ALA A 183 -23.12 34.96 23.35
N SER A 184 -24.40 35.37 23.48
CA SER A 184 -25.54 35.00 22.65
C SER A 184 -26.23 36.19 21.96
N ILE A 185 -25.67 37.40 21.97
CA ILE A 185 -26.23 38.60 21.32
C ILE A 185 -25.16 39.16 20.41
N ALA A 186 -25.20 38.71 19.19
CA ALA A 186 -24.86 39.58 18.09
C ALA A 186 -26.16 40.37 17.78
N ILE A 187 -26.12 41.67 17.38
CA ILE A 187 -27.31 42.41 16.85
C ILE A 187 -27.17 42.66 15.33
N PRO A 188 -28.21 42.36 14.49
CA PRO A 188 -28.22 42.72 13.08
C PRO A 188 -29.00 44.04 12.92
N ARG A 189 -28.49 44.91 12.07
CA ARG A 189 -29.10 46.20 11.77
C ARG A 189 -30.21 46.07 10.73
N LYS A 190 -31.42 46.55 11.05
CA LYS A 190 -32.25 47.33 10.12
C LYS A 190 -33.50 47.90 10.81
N THR A 191 -33.38 49.13 11.30
CA THR A 191 -34.25 50.25 10.89
C THR A 191 -33.34 51.46 11.08
N ILE A 192 -32.78 52.05 10.03
CA ILE A 192 -33.42 52.98 9.11
C ILE A 192 -32.54 53.02 7.84
N SER A 193 -33.17 53.26 6.69
CA SER A 193 -32.55 53.56 5.40
C SER A 193 -31.26 54.42 5.50
N GLY A 194 -30.16 53.91 4.94
CA GLY A 194 -28.93 54.66 4.69
C GLY A 194 -27.86 54.56 5.79
N ALA A 195 -26.61 54.29 5.37
CA ALA A 195 -25.35 54.26 6.12
C ALA A 195 -24.87 52.92 6.74
N VAL A 196 -23.53 52.77 6.70
CA VAL A 196 -22.62 51.63 6.92
C VAL A 196 -22.11 51.54 8.37
N LEU A 197 -21.89 50.41 9.05
CA LEU A 197 -22.75 49.26 9.00
C LEU A 197 -22.25 47.88 9.57
N THR A 198 -21.04 47.71 10.18
CA THR A 198 -20.45 46.40 10.69
C THR A 198 -20.26 46.25 12.24
N SER A 199 -19.77 45.08 12.70
CA SER A 199 -19.81 44.34 14.00
C SER A 199 -19.60 45.01 15.37
N GLN A 200 -19.49 46.34 15.49
CA GLN A 200 -19.29 47.01 16.80
C GLN A 200 -20.58 47.56 17.44
N SER A 201 -21.75 47.28 16.87
CA SER A 201 -23.06 47.74 17.41
C SER A 201 -23.59 46.88 18.57
N GLY A 202 -23.00 45.70 18.83
CA GLY A 202 -23.33 44.86 19.99
C GLY A 202 -23.13 45.60 21.32
N LEU A 203 -22.07 46.38 21.42
CA LEU A 203 -21.72 47.20 22.57
C LEU A 203 -22.66 48.40 22.76
N ILE A 204 -23.07 49.05 21.67
CA ILE A 204 -23.96 50.22 21.70
C ILE A 204 -25.39 49.81 22.10
N ILE A 205 -25.86 48.67 21.61
CA ILE A 205 -27.22 48.19 21.87
C ILE A 205 -27.32 47.51 23.24
N SER A 206 -26.23 46.91 23.75
CA SER A 206 -26.12 46.45 25.14
C SER A 206 -26.31 47.59 26.15
N GLY A 207 -25.68 48.76 25.90
CA GLY A 207 -25.86 49.96 26.71
C GLY A 207 -27.29 50.52 26.68
N ILE A 208 -28.03 50.31 25.59
CA ILE A 208 -29.42 50.77 25.43
C ILE A 208 -30.43 49.74 26.00
N PHE A 209 -30.18 48.43 25.82
CA PHE A 209 -31.03 47.35 26.32
C PHE A 209 -30.93 47.15 27.83
N SER A 210 -29.73 47.29 28.41
CA SER A 210 -29.54 47.30 29.86
C SER A 210 -30.29 48.46 30.53
N ASN A 211 -30.31 49.62 29.87
CA ASN A 211 -31.08 50.79 30.30
C ASN A 211 -32.60 50.60 30.18
N LEU A 212 -33.08 49.95 29.11
CA LEU A 212 -34.50 49.65 28.91
C LEU A 212 -35.03 48.53 29.83
N PHE A 213 -34.22 47.51 30.12
CA PHE A 213 -34.56 46.43 31.04
C PHE A 213 -34.68 46.93 32.49
N PHE A 214 -33.80 47.86 32.90
CA PHE A 214 -33.95 48.54 34.20
C PHE A 214 -35.18 49.45 34.23
N LEU A 215 -35.50 50.19 33.16
CA LEU A 215 -36.74 50.98 33.07
C LEU A 215 -38.01 50.11 33.16
N ALA A 216 -37.97 48.87 32.65
CA ALA A 216 -39.08 47.92 32.71
C ALA A 216 -39.26 47.23 34.08
N LEU A 217 -38.21 47.19 34.92
CA LEU A 217 -38.26 46.59 36.28
C LEU A 217 -38.71 47.57 37.37
N ILE A 218 -38.91 48.85 37.04
CA ILE A 218 -39.23 49.95 37.98
C ILE A 218 -40.73 50.11 38.37
N PRO A 219 -41.72 49.24 38.05
CA PRO A 219 -43.06 49.44 38.62
C PRO A 219 -43.14 49.30 40.15
N ASN A 220 -42.17 48.64 40.82
CA ASN A 220 -42.33 48.19 42.22
C ASN A 220 -41.39 48.81 43.27
N LEU A 221 -40.65 49.89 42.97
CA LEU A 221 -39.77 50.53 43.95
C LEU A 221 -40.28 51.94 44.33
N GLN A 222 -40.80 52.06 45.55
CA GLN A 222 -41.29 53.33 46.12
C GLN A 222 -40.12 54.24 46.58
N ARG A 223 -39.88 55.35 45.84
CA ARG A 223 -39.04 56.58 46.11
C ARG A 223 -37.49 56.49 46.02
N PRO A 224 -36.78 57.64 45.85
CA PRO A 224 -36.81 58.65 44.77
C PRO A 224 -35.53 58.53 43.89
N GLN A 225 -35.51 58.08 42.63
CA GLN A 225 -36.08 58.54 41.35
C GLN A 225 -35.29 59.57 40.49
N THR A 226 -34.13 60.11 40.85
CA THR A 226 -33.37 60.96 39.89
C THR A 226 -31.88 60.69 39.80
N GLU A 227 -31.16 60.58 40.92
CA GLU A 227 -29.69 60.49 40.88
C GLU A 227 -29.17 59.12 40.43
N ALA A 228 -29.83 58.03 40.82
CA ALA A 228 -29.46 56.67 40.40
C ALA A 228 -29.70 56.45 38.89
N VAL A 229 -30.78 57.02 38.34
CA VAL A 229 -31.10 56.95 36.91
C VAL A 229 -30.10 57.77 36.10
N LEU A 230 -29.75 58.99 36.56
CA LEU A 230 -28.73 59.81 35.91
C LEU A 230 -27.34 59.18 35.97
N MET A 231 -26.98 58.52 37.06
CA MET A 231 -25.67 57.90 37.23
C MET A 231 -25.53 56.66 36.34
N VAL A 232 -26.59 55.86 36.19
CA VAL A 232 -26.64 54.69 35.27
C VAL A 232 -26.61 55.14 33.81
N ILE A 233 -27.33 56.21 33.46
CA ILE A 233 -27.30 56.81 32.12
C ILE A 233 -25.92 57.42 31.83
N ALA A 234 -25.30 58.13 32.77
CA ALA A 234 -23.99 58.76 32.61
C ALA A 234 -22.85 57.72 32.53
N THR A 235 -22.87 56.66 33.34
CA THR A 235 -21.89 55.57 33.24
C THR A 235 -22.10 54.72 31.98
N GLY A 236 -23.35 54.51 31.54
CA GLY A 236 -23.65 53.90 30.24
C GLY A 236 -23.20 54.74 29.04
N LEU A 237 -23.35 56.07 29.10
CA LEU A 237 -22.89 56.99 28.06
C LEU A 237 -21.35 57.14 28.05
N LEU A 238 -20.70 57.25 29.21
CA LEU A 238 -19.24 57.38 29.29
C LEU A 238 -18.51 56.09 28.90
N SER A 239 -19.02 54.92 29.31
CA SER A 239 -18.49 53.62 28.86
C SER A 239 -18.75 53.39 27.36
N GLY A 240 -19.93 53.79 26.86
CA GLY A 240 -20.26 53.79 25.45
C GLY A 240 -19.33 54.69 24.62
N ILE A 241 -19.07 55.92 25.06
CA ILE A 241 -18.21 56.90 24.37
C ILE A 241 -16.73 56.53 24.45
N ALA A 242 -16.25 55.99 25.58
CA ALA A 242 -14.87 55.51 25.71
C ALA A 242 -14.62 54.24 24.86
N ALA A 243 -15.60 53.32 24.79
CA ALA A 243 -15.56 52.17 23.90
C ALA A 243 -15.70 52.54 22.42
N LEU A 244 -16.52 53.55 22.09
CA LEU A 244 -16.66 54.10 20.73
C LEU A 244 -15.42 54.88 20.26
N GLY A 245 -14.78 55.64 21.16
CA GLY A 245 -13.68 56.56 20.82
C GLY A 245 -12.32 55.90 20.61
N LEU A 246 -12.02 54.80 21.32
CA LEU A 246 -10.70 54.16 21.31
C LEU A 246 -10.60 52.93 20.37
N ALA A 247 -11.71 52.26 20.08
CA ALA A 247 -11.69 50.97 19.36
C ALA A 247 -12.20 51.03 17.91
N ILE A 248 -12.95 52.06 17.50
CA ILE A 248 -13.74 52.00 16.25
C ILE A 248 -13.07 52.73 15.07
N LEU A 249 -12.38 53.84 15.30
CA LEU A 249 -11.93 54.69 14.19
C LEU A 249 -10.43 54.70 13.91
N ARG A 250 -9.56 54.21 14.83
CA ARG A 250 -8.08 54.06 14.67
C ARG A 250 -7.50 55.01 13.60
N ILE A 251 -7.72 56.31 13.79
CA ILE A 251 -7.46 57.34 12.76
C ILE A 251 -5.96 57.38 12.45
N ASP A 252 -5.13 57.08 13.45
CA ASP A 252 -3.70 56.85 13.35
C ASP A 252 -3.34 55.76 12.33
N ALA A 253 -4.03 54.61 12.35
CA ALA A 253 -3.79 53.52 11.40
C ALA A 253 -4.18 53.90 9.96
N TYR A 254 -5.28 54.64 9.79
CA TYR A 254 -5.68 55.17 8.48
C TYR A 254 -4.69 56.22 7.97
N VAL A 255 -4.25 57.15 8.82
CA VAL A 255 -3.29 58.20 8.47
C VAL A 255 -1.94 57.58 8.11
N MET A 256 -1.44 56.64 8.92
CA MET A 256 -0.18 55.92 8.64
C MET A 256 -0.29 55.08 7.37
N GLY A 257 -1.42 54.40 7.13
CA GLY A 257 -1.68 53.71 5.87
C GLY A 257 -1.64 54.65 4.66
N PHE A 258 -2.35 55.78 4.71
CA PHE A 258 -2.32 56.77 3.63
C PHE A 258 -0.92 57.36 3.39
N ILE A 259 -0.13 57.59 4.45
CA ILE A 259 1.26 58.06 4.35
C ILE A 259 2.15 56.99 3.71
N SER A 260 2.08 55.73 4.17
CA SER A 260 2.85 54.61 3.60
C SER A 260 2.53 54.38 2.13
N LEU A 261 1.25 54.52 1.73
CA LEU A 261 0.85 54.44 0.33
C LEU A 261 1.42 55.60 -0.50
N GLY A 262 1.42 56.84 0.04
CA GLY A 262 2.04 58.00 -0.61
C GLY A 262 3.56 57.85 -0.79
N LEU A 263 4.22 57.14 0.12
CA LEU A 263 5.65 56.80 0.06
C LEU A 263 5.95 55.58 -0.84
N GLY A 264 4.93 54.84 -1.27
CA GLY A 264 5.07 53.64 -2.11
C GLY A 264 5.47 52.37 -1.34
N ASP A 265 5.36 52.37 -0.02
CA ASP A 265 5.64 51.21 0.83
C ASP A 265 4.36 50.41 1.08
N LEU A 266 4.16 49.38 0.24
CA LEU A 266 2.98 48.51 0.29
C LEU A 266 3.00 47.57 1.50
N GLU A 267 4.18 47.14 1.97
CA GLU A 267 4.31 46.29 3.16
C GLU A 267 3.86 47.05 4.41
N ALA A 268 4.34 48.29 4.58
CA ALA A 268 3.90 49.16 5.65
C ALA A 268 2.41 49.51 5.52
N TYR A 269 1.90 49.78 4.31
CA TYR A 269 0.48 50.03 4.07
C TYR A 269 -0.41 48.89 4.61
N PHE A 270 -0.19 47.65 4.16
CA PHE A 270 -1.00 46.51 4.55
C PHE A 270 -0.84 46.16 6.04
N LYS A 271 0.35 46.33 6.60
CA LYS A 271 0.62 46.13 8.03
C LYS A 271 -0.14 47.13 8.91
N HIS A 272 -0.16 48.41 8.53
CA HIS A 272 -0.86 49.46 9.26
C HIS A 272 -2.39 49.39 9.11
N THR A 273 -2.91 48.87 7.99
CA THR A 273 -4.36 48.76 7.74
C THR A 273 -4.98 47.43 8.17
N SER A 274 -4.21 46.55 8.82
CA SER A 274 -4.58 45.15 9.13
C SER A 274 -5.76 44.97 10.11
N LEU A 275 -6.26 46.05 10.72
CA LEU A 275 -7.21 46.02 11.84
C LEU A 275 -8.40 46.97 11.71
N THR A 276 -8.53 47.71 10.62
CA THR A 276 -9.68 48.60 10.47
C THR A 276 -10.96 47.79 10.17
N PRO A 277 -12.19 48.26 10.46
CA PRO A 277 -13.40 47.55 10.04
C PRO A 277 -13.90 47.89 8.63
N LEU A 278 -13.28 48.88 7.96
CA LEU A 278 -13.88 49.63 6.85
C LEU A 278 -12.95 49.69 5.63
N ALA A 279 -13.06 48.68 4.75
CA ALA A 279 -12.23 48.50 3.54
C ALA A 279 -11.80 49.82 2.88
N LEU A 280 -10.49 50.06 2.79
CA LEU A 280 -9.99 51.23 2.08
C LEU A 280 -10.28 51.02 0.57
N PRO A 281 -10.89 51.99 -0.13
CA PRO A 281 -11.23 51.84 -1.55
C PRO A 281 -10.05 51.48 -2.46
N GLN A 282 -8.83 51.84 -2.04
CA GLN A 282 -7.59 51.59 -2.78
C GLN A 282 -7.09 50.14 -2.65
N THR A 283 -7.42 49.41 -1.58
CA THR A 283 -7.08 47.98 -1.43
C THR A 283 -7.68 47.15 -2.55
N LYS A 284 -8.98 47.36 -2.83
CA LYS A 284 -9.68 46.68 -3.93
C LYS A 284 -9.05 47.00 -5.29
N LYS A 285 -8.58 48.24 -5.49
CA LYS A 285 -7.91 48.65 -6.74
C LYS A 285 -6.57 47.92 -6.92
N ILE A 286 -5.75 47.87 -5.87
CA ILE A 286 -4.45 47.19 -5.86
C ILE A 286 -4.61 45.69 -6.13
N LEU A 287 -5.57 45.03 -5.46
CA LEU A 287 -5.83 43.59 -5.66
C LEU A 287 -6.27 43.28 -7.10
N ASN A 288 -7.15 44.10 -7.68
CA ASN A 288 -7.56 43.94 -9.08
C ASN A 288 -6.38 44.15 -10.05
N GLU A 289 -5.52 45.15 -9.79
CA GLU A 289 -4.33 45.39 -10.61
C GLU A 289 -3.34 44.21 -10.51
N TRP A 290 -3.15 43.62 -9.32
CA TRP A 290 -2.27 42.45 -9.17
C TRP A 290 -2.80 41.21 -9.88
N LEU A 291 -4.08 40.87 -9.68
CA LEU A 291 -4.72 39.70 -10.29
C LEU A 291 -4.70 39.76 -11.82
N SER A 292 -4.88 40.95 -12.39
CA SER A 292 -4.85 41.17 -13.85
C SER A 292 -3.45 41.18 -14.46
N HIS A 293 -2.38 41.44 -13.69
CA HIS A 293 -1.01 41.51 -14.20
C HIS A 293 -0.23 40.20 -14.00
N ASP A 294 -0.21 39.63 -12.78
CA ASP A 294 0.54 38.41 -12.46
C ASP A 294 -0.24 37.55 -11.47
N TRP A 295 -1.02 36.61 -12.01
CA TRP A 295 -1.90 35.73 -11.24
C TRP A 295 -1.19 35.00 -10.10
N LEU A 296 -0.03 34.37 -10.37
CA LEU A 296 0.65 33.53 -9.37
C LEU A 296 1.24 34.38 -8.24
N LYS A 297 1.84 35.54 -8.56
CA LYS A 297 2.33 36.45 -7.53
C LYS A 297 1.18 37.09 -6.75
N ALA A 298 0.07 37.40 -7.41
CA ALA A 298 -1.13 37.91 -6.77
C ALA A 298 -1.72 36.90 -5.78
N LEU A 299 -1.82 35.61 -6.15
CA LEU A 299 -2.29 34.56 -5.24
C LEU A 299 -1.39 34.42 -4.01
N ARG A 300 -0.06 34.50 -4.17
CA ARG A 300 0.88 34.48 -3.04
C ARG A 300 0.64 35.66 -2.09
N ASN A 301 0.49 36.87 -2.64
CA ASN A 301 0.19 38.06 -1.85
C ASN A 301 -1.18 37.99 -1.17
N ILE A 302 -2.19 37.40 -1.83
CA ILE A 302 -3.52 37.20 -1.25
C ILE A 302 -3.46 36.17 -0.10
N LYS A 303 -2.66 35.10 -0.23
CA LYS A 303 -2.41 34.13 0.85
C LYS A 303 -1.76 34.78 2.07
N GLU A 304 -0.74 35.62 1.86
CA GLU A 304 -0.14 36.43 2.92
C GLU A 304 -1.18 37.34 3.59
N LEU A 305 -2.03 38.02 2.81
CA LEU A 305 -3.08 38.87 3.34
C LEU A 305 -4.13 38.10 4.14
N SER A 306 -4.55 36.92 3.66
CA SER A 306 -5.55 36.09 4.37
C SER A 306 -5.00 35.52 5.67
N LEU A 307 -3.70 35.19 5.74
CA LEU A 307 -3.06 34.65 6.94
C LEU A 307 -2.78 35.71 8.01
N TYR A 308 -2.44 36.93 7.61
CA TYR A 308 -1.87 37.93 8.51
C TYR A 308 -2.75 39.14 8.80
N THR A 309 -3.85 39.34 8.08
CA THR A 309 -4.74 40.50 8.28
C THR A 309 -6.15 40.07 8.68
N TYR A 310 -6.79 40.81 9.58
CA TYR A 310 -8.22 40.64 9.89
C TYR A 310 -9.11 41.30 8.79
N TYR A 311 -8.48 41.90 7.79
CA TYR A 311 -9.09 42.84 6.87
C TYR A 311 -9.56 42.21 5.56
N SER A 312 -10.88 42.13 5.44
CA SER A 312 -11.65 42.05 4.19
C SER A 312 -11.48 40.81 3.30
N GLU A 313 -11.80 39.63 3.85
CA GLU A 313 -12.26 38.49 3.02
C GLU A 313 -13.28 38.95 1.97
N THR A 314 -14.15 39.91 2.30
CA THR A 314 -15.08 40.55 1.36
C THR A 314 -14.41 41.29 0.20
N SER A 315 -13.28 41.98 0.41
CA SER A 315 -12.57 42.67 -0.68
C SER A 315 -11.85 41.66 -1.56
N ILE A 316 -11.21 40.64 -0.97
CA ILE A 316 -10.54 39.56 -1.67
C ILE A 316 -11.55 38.78 -2.53
N LEU A 317 -12.67 38.35 -1.93
CA LEU A 317 -13.76 37.69 -2.63
C LEU A 317 -14.32 38.56 -3.76
N SER A 318 -14.52 39.86 -3.52
CA SER A 318 -15.03 40.76 -4.57
C SER A 318 -14.04 41.05 -5.69
N ALA A 319 -12.73 40.95 -5.43
CA ALA A 319 -11.68 41.13 -6.43
C ALA A 319 -11.53 39.86 -7.29
N LEU A 320 -11.52 38.70 -6.64
CA LEU A 320 -11.51 37.39 -7.31
C LEU A 320 -12.77 37.20 -8.16
N ASP A 321 -13.96 37.45 -7.61
CA ASP A 321 -15.24 37.34 -8.32
C ASP A 321 -15.30 38.24 -9.57
N ARG A 322 -14.80 39.48 -9.44
CA ARG A 322 -14.67 40.39 -10.57
C ARG A 322 -13.70 39.85 -11.63
N GLU A 323 -12.54 39.36 -11.24
CA GLU A 323 -11.54 38.86 -12.18
C GLU A 323 -12.05 37.62 -12.92
N PHE A 324 -12.67 36.67 -12.21
CA PHE A 324 -13.28 35.49 -12.82
C PHE A 324 -14.45 35.83 -13.74
N SER A 325 -15.20 36.91 -13.45
CA SER A 325 -16.26 37.39 -14.34
C SER A 325 -15.73 38.03 -15.63
N LEU A 326 -14.51 38.58 -15.62
CA LEU A 326 -13.86 39.21 -16.78
C LEU A 326 -13.03 38.22 -17.61
N MET A 327 -12.67 37.08 -17.03
CA MET A 327 -11.82 36.07 -17.64
C MET A 327 -12.54 35.27 -18.74
N PRO A 328 -11.85 34.87 -19.84
CA PRO A 328 -12.40 33.93 -20.80
C PRO A 328 -12.80 32.62 -20.13
N SER A 329 -14.00 32.10 -20.46
CA SER A 329 -14.57 30.92 -19.80
C SER A 329 -13.67 29.68 -19.87
N ASP A 330 -12.81 29.58 -20.87
CA ASP A 330 -11.92 28.43 -21.08
C ASP A 330 -10.70 28.44 -20.13
N GLN A 331 -10.41 29.55 -19.45
CA GLN A 331 -9.31 29.63 -18.47
C GLN A 331 -9.80 29.47 -17.02
N VAL A 332 -11.11 29.57 -16.79
CA VAL A 332 -11.69 29.62 -15.43
C VAL A 332 -11.34 28.36 -14.64
N ILE A 333 -11.52 27.17 -15.21
CA ILE A 333 -11.27 25.89 -14.52
C ILE A 333 -9.79 25.73 -14.16
N PHE A 334 -8.89 26.04 -15.10
CA PHE A 334 -7.44 25.99 -14.87
C PHE A 334 -6.97 27.00 -13.82
N ARG A 335 -7.54 28.21 -13.77
CA ARG A 335 -7.20 29.20 -12.74
C ARG A 335 -7.74 28.83 -11.37
N PHE A 336 -8.93 28.22 -11.31
CA PHE A 336 -9.47 27.66 -10.08
C PHE A 336 -8.65 26.48 -9.56
N SER A 337 -8.14 25.59 -10.44
CA SER A 337 -7.26 24.51 -9.99
C SER A 337 -5.98 25.06 -9.34
N GLN A 338 -5.36 26.09 -9.94
CA GLN A 338 -4.23 26.80 -9.33
C GLN A 338 -4.59 27.45 -7.99
N LEU A 339 -5.79 28.04 -7.88
CA LEU A 339 -6.29 28.63 -6.63
C LEU A 339 -6.41 27.56 -5.54
N THR A 340 -6.98 26.40 -5.85
CA THR A 340 -7.18 25.30 -4.88
C THR A 340 -5.87 24.72 -4.35
N GLU A 341 -4.78 24.80 -5.11
CA GLU A 341 -3.46 24.30 -4.68
C GLU A 341 -2.69 25.32 -3.83
N TYR A 342 -3.03 26.61 -3.92
CA TYR A 342 -2.35 27.66 -3.17
C TYR A 342 -2.97 27.92 -1.79
N PHE A 343 -4.27 27.70 -1.60
CA PHE A 343 -4.99 28.03 -0.37
C PHE A 343 -5.38 26.78 0.43
N ASN A 344 -4.76 26.60 1.59
CA ASN A 344 -5.09 25.50 2.52
C ASN A 344 -6.44 25.71 3.23
N GLU A 345 -6.96 26.95 3.26
CA GLU A 345 -8.26 27.28 3.84
C GLU A 345 -9.34 27.37 2.75
N TRP A 346 -10.21 26.37 2.72
CA TRP A 346 -11.27 26.22 1.69
C TRP A 346 -12.46 27.19 1.85
N THR A 347 -12.40 28.08 2.83
CA THR A 347 -13.41 29.12 3.12
C THR A 347 -13.55 30.09 1.94
N ILE A 348 -12.42 30.55 1.38
CA ILE A 348 -12.41 31.46 0.23
C ILE A 348 -13.08 30.79 -0.98
N ILE A 349 -12.73 29.54 -1.27
CA ILE A 349 -13.27 28.77 -2.40
C ILE A 349 -14.78 28.58 -2.25
N ARG A 350 -15.27 28.28 -1.04
CA ARG A 350 -16.70 28.18 -0.75
C ARG A 350 -17.45 29.49 -1.00
N PHE A 351 -16.92 30.60 -0.49
CA PHE A 351 -17.61 31.90 -0.48
C PHE A 351 -17.48 32.68 -1.80
N LEU A 352 -16.72 32.17 -2.77
CA LEU A 352 -16.85 32.61 -4.16
C LEU A 352 -18.19 32.19 -4.75
N SER A 353 -18.73 31.02 -4.39
CA SER A 353 -20.07 30.57 -4.81
C SER A 353 -21.17 30.91 -3.79
N ALA A 354 -20.93 30.72 -2.49
CA ALA A 354 -21.89 31.02 -1.43
C ALA A 354 -21.85 32.50 -1.01
N SER A 355 -22.93 33.02 -0.41
CA SER A 355 -22.91 34.40 0.12
C SER A 355 -22.27 34.44 1.51
N PHE A 356 -21.05 34.98 1.60
CA PHE A 356 -20.37 35.21 2.89
C PHE A 356 -21.22 36.06 3.84
N THR A 357 -21.85 37.12 3.32
CA THR A 357 -22.72 38.00 4.12
C THR A 357 -23.94 37.26 4.66
N ASN A 358 -24.58 36.41 3.86
CA ASN A 358 -25.73 35.62 4.32
C ASN A 358 -25.31 34.53 5.30
N PHE A 359 -24.14 33.92 5.10
CA PHE A 359 -23.56 32.96 6.03
C PHE A 359 -23.30 33.59 7.39
N LEU A 360 -22.62 34.74 7.42
CA LEU A 360 -22.41 35.50 8.65
C LEU A 360 -23.75 35.87 9.30
N ASN A 361 -24.74 36.36 8.55
CA ASN A 361 -26.07 36.66 9.08
C ASN A 361 -26.79 35.42 9.66
N THR A 362 -26.54 34.24 9.09
CA THR A 362 -27.15 32.97 9.53
C THR A 362 -26.49 32.43 10.80
N GLU A 363 -25.16 32.37 10.83
CA GLU A 363 -24.38 31.99 12.01
C GLU A 363 -24.66 32.91 13.18
N PHE A 364 -24.71 34.21 12.90
CA PHE A 364 -25.14 35.25 13.81
C PHE A 364 -26.54 34.96 14.40
N LEU A 365 -27.53 34.57 13.59
CA LEU A 365 -28.88 34.26 14.08
C LEU A 365 -28.93 32.95 14.88
N ASN A 366 -28.10 31.97 14.52
CA ASN A 366 -27.99 30.70 15.22
C ASN A 366 -27.29 30.84 16.59
N ALA A 367 -26.34 31.76 16.70
CA ALA A 367 -25.66 32.09 17.96
C ALA A 367 -26.61 32.75 18.99
N ILE A 368 -27.71 33.36 18.52
CA ILE A 368 -28.74 33.95 19.39
C ILE A 368 -29.71 32.85 19.85
N PHE A 369 -29.30 32.09 20.87
CA PHE A 369 -30.04 30.95 21.42
C PHE A 369 -31.46 31.30 21.92
N ILE A 370 -31.70 32.56 22.31
CA ILE A 370 -32.91 33.00 23.01
C ILE A 370 -34.06 33.41 22.05
N LEU A 371 -33.79 33.56 20.74
CA LEU A 371 -34.78 34.06 19.78
C LEU A 371 -35.80 32.97 19.37
N PRO A 372 -37.12 33.11 19.65
CA PRO A 372 -38.13 32.22 19.08
C PRO A 372 -38.18 32.39 17.55
N PHE A 373 -38.41 31.31 16.80
CA PHE A 373 -38.38 31.27 15.33
C PHE A 373 -37.02 31.52 14.66
N ARG A 374 -35.89 31.39 15.39
CA ARG A 374 -34.53 31.60 14.81
C ARG A 374 -34.24 30.79 13.56
N LYS A 375 -34.67 29.51 13.51
CA LYS A 375 -34.49 28.63 12.35
C LYS A 375 -35.27 29.13 11.12
N GLU A 376 -36.40 29.79 11.34
CA GLU A 376 -37.28 30.33 10.29
C GLU A 376 -36.82 31.70 9.80
N LEU A 377 -36.12 32.48 10.62
CA LEU A 377 -35.43 33.71 10.21
C LEU A 377 -34.10 33.40 9.52
N ALA A 378 -33.36 32.42 10.02
CA ALA A 378 -32.12 31.91 9.41
C ALA A 378 -32.38 31.32 8.02
N SER A 379 -33.48 30.58 7.83
CA SER A 379 -33.85 30.01 6.52
C SER A 379 -34.19 31.05 5.45
N ARG A 380 -34.41 32.32 5.82
CA ARG A 380 -34.61 33.42 4.85
C ARG A 380 -33.30 33.87 4.21
N PHE A 381 -32.16 33.60 4.83
CA PHE A 381 -30.85 33.91 4.27
C PHE A 381 -30.36 32.71 3.47
N ASN A 382 -30.29 32.87 2.14
CA ASN A 382 -29.76 31.82 1.29
C ASN A 382 -28.23 31.71 1.45
N THR A 383 -27.78 30.62 2.07
CA THR A 383 -26.38 30.25 2.27
C THR A 383 -25.93 29.13 1.32
N ASN A 384 -26.83 28.66 0.44
CA ASN A 384 -26.51 27.63 -0.53
C ASN A 384 -25.48 28.12 -1.55
N LEU A 385 -24.79 27.16 -2.15
CA LEU A 385 -23.90 27.41 -3.28
C LEU A 385 -24.71 27.94 -4.46
N ARG A 386 -24.16 28.93 -5.16
CA ARG A 386 -24.74 29.49 -6.37
C ARG A 386 -24.08 28.86 -7.60
N LEU A 387 -24.88 28.55 -8.60
CA LEU A 387 -24.45 27.99 -9.88
C LEU A 387 -24.87 28.89 -11.06
N ASP A 388 -25.18 30.15 -10.76
CA ASP A 388 -25.69 31.17 -11.68
C ASP A 388 -24.63 31.67 -12.69
N THR A 389 -23.34 31.60 -12.34
CA THR A 389 -22.24 31.90 -13.25
C THR A 389 -21.30 30.69 -13.40
N PRO A 390 -20.57 30.56 -14.54
CA PRO A 390 -19.56 29.52 -14.72
C PRO A 390 -18.50 29.51 -13.61
N ALA A 391 -18.08 30.68 -13.13
CA ALA A 391 -17.11 30.80 -12.04
C ALA A 391 -17.67 30.29 -10.71
N HIS A 392 -18.92 30.65 -10.38
CA HIS A 392 -19.58 30.14 -9.16
C HIS A 392 -19.81 28.63 -9.23
N ALA A 393 -20.14 28.09 -10.41
CA ALA A 393 -20.30 26.66 -10.61
C ALA A 393 -18.98 25.88 -10.43
N VAL A 394 -17.87 26.40 -10.97
CA VAL A 394 -16.53 25.80 -10.80
C VAL A 394 -16.08 25.85 -9.34
N SER A 395 -16.27 26.99 -8.66
CA SER A 395 -16.01 27.16 -7.23
C SER A 395 -16.80 26.16 -6.38
N ALA A 396 -18.10 26.01 -6.66
CA ALA A 396 -18.96 25.03 -6.01
C ALA A 396 -18.47 23.59 -6.24
N GLY A 397 -18.09 23.25 -7.48
CA GLY A 397 -17.59 21.92 -7.84
C GLY A 397 -16.34 21.52 -7.06
N PHE A 398 -15.31 22.38 -7.03
CA PHE A 398 -14.07 22.11 -6.29
C PHE A 398 -14.31 22.01 -4.77
N TRP A 399 -15.15 22.88 -4.20
CA TRP A 399 -15.48 22.81 -2.77
C TRP A 399 -16.25 21.54 -2.42
N LEU A 400 -17.17 21.11 -3.28
CA LEU A 400 -17.93 19.88 -3.09
C LEU A 400 -17.05 18.63 -3.20
N LEU A 401 -16.07 18.61 -4.11
CA LEU A 401 -15.05 17.54 -4.15
C LEU A 401 -14.28 17.45 -2.84
N HIS A 402 -13.77 18.59 -2.34
CA HIS A 402 -13.01 18.64 -1.10
C HIS A 402 -13.82 18.19 0.12
N ASN A 403 -15.10 18.57 0.18
CA ASN A 403 -16.02 18.12 1.22
C ASN A 403 -16.55 16.68 1.03
N GLY A 404 -16.00 15.93 0.08
CA GLY A 404 -16.36 14.54 -0.15
C GLY A 404 -17.77 14.34 -0.73
N SER A 405 -18.31 15.30 -1.48
CA SER A 405 -19.62 15.23 -2.12
C SER A 405 -19.51 15.22 -3.67
N PRO A 406 -18.94 14.14 -4.26
CA PRO A 406 -18.67 14.08 -5.71
C PRO A 406 -19.93 14.16 -6.58
N GLY A 407 -21.07 13.62 -6.12
CA GLY A 407 -22.34 13.74 -6.85
C GLY A 407 -22.90 15.17 -6.90
N GLY A 408 -22.63 15.98 -5.87
CA GLY A 408 -22.93 17.42 -5.93
C GLY A 408 -21.94 18.16 -6.83
N ALA A 409 -20.68 17.75 -6.82
CA ALA A 409 -19.65 18.33 -7.67
C ALA A 409 -19.93 18.07 -9.16
N SER A 410 -20.40 16.88 -9.54
CA SER A 410 -20.79 16.58 -10.93
C SER A 410 -21.91 17.50 -11.40
N MET A 411 -22.95 17.74 -10.59
CA MET A 411 -24.01 18.70 -10.91
C MET A 411 -23.47 20.12 -11.11
N ALA A 412 -22.48 20.53 -10.32
CA ALA A 412 -21.86 21.86 -10.47
C ALA A 412 -20.99 21.94 -11.74
N PHE A 413 -20.21 20.91 -12.06
CA PHE A 413 -19.38 20.87 -13.27
C PHE A 413 -20.18 20.66 -14.55
N ASP A 414 -21.40 20.10 -14.50
CA ASP A 414 -22.28 19.96 -15.66
C ASP A 414 -22.63 21.32 -16.29
N VAL A 415 -22.78 22.37 -15.46
CA VAL A 415 -23.01 23.76 -15.92
C VAL A 415 -21.89 24.26 -16.83
N VAL A 416 -20.66 23.76 -16.65
CA VAL A 416 -19.47 24.12 -17.42
C VAL A 416 -18.97 23.01 -18.34
N ARG A 417 -19.76 21.94 -18.54
CA ARG A 417 -19.34 20.73 -19.28
C ARG A 417 -18.78 21.00 -20.67
N ASN A 418 -19.37 21.96 -21.39
CA ASN A 418 -18.97 22.31 -22.76
C ASN A 418 -17.76 23.26 -22.82
N ARG A 419 -17.08 23.54 -21.70
CA ARG A 419 -15.90 24.41 -21.60
C ARG A 419 -14.63 23.57 -21.49
N LEU A 420 -13.47 24.20 -21.74
CA LEU A 420 -12.16 23.55 -21.59
C LEU A 420 -11.99 22.97 -20.17
N TYR A 421 -11.68 21.68 -20.07
CA TYR A 421 -11.62 20.85 -18.84
C TYR A 421 -12.95 20.63 -18.09
N GLY A 422 -14.07 21.18 -18.55
CA GLY A 422 -15.37 21.03 -17.90
C GLY A 422 -15.91 19.60 -18.00
N GLY A 423 -15.84 19.02 -19.20
CA GLY A 423 -16.20 17.61 -19.43
C GLY A 423 -15.33 16.64 -18.63
N GLU A 424 -14.04 16.93 -18.51
CA GLU A 424 -13.11 16.15 -17.68
C GLU A 424 -13.53 16.15 -16.20
N MET A 425 -13.68 17.34 -15.59
CA MET A 425 -14.04 17.46 -14.17
C MET A 425 -15.43 16.88 -13.86
N HIS A 426 -16.37 16.99 -14.81
CA HIS A 426 -17.67 16.34 -14.72
C HIS A 426 -17.56 14.81 -14.70
N SER A 427 -16.84 14.20 -15.66
CA SER A 427 -16.62 12.75 -15.71
C SER A 427 -15.86 12.23 -14.49
N LEU A 428 -14.84 12.95 -14.05
CA LEU A 428 -14.08 12.65 -12.83
C LEU A 428 -14.98 12.63 -11.60
N SER A 429 -15.87 13.62 -11.47
CA SER A 429 -16.82 13.70 -10.36
C SER A 429 -17.85 12.57 -10.38
N ILE A 430 -18.33 12.16 -11.57
CA ILE A 430 -19.20 10.98 -11.73
C ILE A 430 -18.47 9.72 -11.28
N GLY A 431 -17.23 9.54 -11.75
CA GLY A 431 -16.43 8.37 -11.40
C GLY A 431 -16.19 8.23 -9.90
N LEU A 432 -15.78 9.31 -9.24
CA LEU A 432 -15.62 9.34 -7.79
C LEU A 432 -16.94 9.10 -7.04
N ALA A 433 -18.08 9.55 -7.59
CA ALA A 433 -19.38 9.29 -6.99
C ALA A 433 -19.78 7.81 -7.09
N LEU A 434 -19.55 7.18 -8.25
CA LEU A 434 -19.76 5.75 -8.44
C LEU A 434 -18.88 4.94 -7.48
N PHE A 435 -17.58 5.24 -7.42
CA PHE A 435 -16.67 4.53 -6.52
C PHE A 435 -17.01 4.70 -5.05
N LYS A 436 -17.40 5.91 -4.63
CA LYS A 436 -17.85 6.17 -3.24
C LYS A 436 -19.12 5.41 -2.87
N SER A 437 -19.99 5.13 -3.84
CA SER A 437 -21.25 4.43 -3.57
C SER A 437 -21.06 2.95 -3.23
N ALA A 438 -20.02 2.31 -3.77
CA ALA A 438 -19.72 0.89 -3.55
C ALA A 438 -19.01 0.67 -2.21
N LYS A 439 -19.61 -0.15 -1.34
CA LYS A 439 -19.14 -0.42 0.02
C LYS A 439 -18.74 -1.87 0.27
N SER A 440 -19.24 -2.80 -0.53
CA SER A 440 -18.92 -4.24 -0.41
C SER A 440 -18.21 -4.75 -1.67
N ALA A 441 -17.52 -5.89 -1.58
CA ALA A 441 -16.86 -6.49 -2.74
C ALA A 441 -17.83 -6.80 -3.90
N ALA A 442 -19.09 -7.17 -3.60
CA ALA A 442 -20.11 -7.37 -4.62
C ALA A 442 -20.49 -6.06 -5.32
N GLU A 443 -20.72 -4.99 -4.56
CA GLU A 443 -21.02 -3.66 -5.12
C GLU A 443 -19.84 -3.10 -5.92
N ILE A 444 -18.59 -3.36 -5.49
CA ILE A 444 -17.37 -2.96 -6.22
C ILE A 444 -17.32 -3.66 -7.58
N ALA A 445 -17.63 -4.96 -7.64
CA ALA A 445 -17.65 -5.72 -8.89
C ALA A 445 -18.70 -5.19 -9.89
N GLU A 446 -19.82 -4.67 -9.40
CA GLU A 446 -20.92 -4.14 -10.22
C GLU A 446 -20.67 -2.71 -10.75
N VAL A 447 -19.65 -2.01 -10.25
CA VAL A 447 -19.35 -0.64 -10.72
C VAL A 447 -19.06 -0.64 -12.22
N GLU A 448 -19.77 0.20 -12.98
CA GLU A 448 -19.51 0.41 -14.41
C GLU A 448 -18.14 1.04 -14.64
N LEU A 449 -17.41 0.54 -15.64
CA LEU A 449 -16.10 1.09 -16.01
C LEU A 449 -16.30 2.43 -16.73
N ILE A 450 -15.48 3.41 -16.36
CA ILE A 450 -15.60 4.79 -16.85
C ILE A 450 -14.64 4.99 -18.04
N ASP A 451 -15.07 5.76 -19.04
CA ASP A 451 -14.23 6.15 -20.16
C ASP A 451 -13.21 7.23 -19.77
N PHE A 452 -11.98 7.08 -20.25
CA PHE A 452 -10.90 8.03 -19.99
C PHE A 452 -10.88 9.16 -21.03
N PRO A 453 -10.73 10.43 -20.60
CA PRO A 453 -10.67 11.56 -21.53
C PRO A 453 -9.40 11.55 -22.40
N GLU A 454 -9.52 12.05 -23.64
CA GLU A 454 -8.39 12.23 -24.55
C GLU A 454 -7.46 13.39 -24.10
N ASN A 455 -6.15 13.25 -24.30
CA ASN A 455 -5.15 14.24 -23.88
C ASN A 455 -5.30 15.57 -24.63
N PRO A 456 -5.05 16.73 -23.97
CA PRO A 456 -4.47 16.91 -22.63
C PRO A 456 -5.50 17.02 -21.50
N VAL A 457 -5.22 16.35 -20.37
CA VAL A 457 -6.02 16.35 -19.14
C VAL A 457 -5.48 17.37 -18.10
N LEU A 458 -6.37 17.98 -17.33
CA LEU A 458 -6.06 18.88 -16.23
C LEU A 458 -5.51 18.15 -15.00
N ARG A 459 -6.04 16.95 -14.71
CA ARG A 459 -5.77 16.19 -13.48
C ARG A 459 -5.13 14.82 -13.75
N PRO A 460 -3.91 14.74 -14.32
CA PRO A 460 -3.30 13.47 -14.75
C PRO A 460 -3.08 12.47 -13.60
N VAL A 461 -2.69 12.96 -12.42
CA VAL A 461 -2.46 12.11 -11.24
C VAL A 461 -3.79 11.50 -10.74
N THR A 462 -4.84 12.31 -10.69
CA THR A 462 -6.19 11.85 -10.31
C THR A 462 -6.72 10.80 -11.29
N TRP A 463 -6.50 10.97 -12.60
CA TRP A 463 -6.87 9.96 -13.60
C TRP A 463 -6.06 8.66 -13.51
N ASN A 464 -4.79 8.70 -13.14
CA ASN A 464 -4.02 7.50 -12.84
C ASN A 464 -4.63 6.72 -11.65
N ALA A 465 -5.02 7.43 -10.58
CA ALA A 465 -5.74 6.81 -9.47
C ALA A 465 -7.08 6.21 -9.92
N MET A 466 -7.84 6.89 -10.78
CA MET A 466 -9.08 6.35 -11.38
C MET A 466 -8.84 5.07 -12.18
N GLN A 467 -7.76 4.99 -12.95
CA GLN A 467 -7.39 3.80 -13.69
C GLN A 467 -7.10 2.61 -12.76
N ARG A 468 -6.38 2.86 -11.67
CA ARG A 468 -6.12 1.82 -10.67
C ARG A 468 -7.39 1.34 -9.98
N PHE A 469 -8.33 2.24 -9.66
CA PHE A 469 -9.66 1.84 -9.18
C PHE A 469 -10.40 0.97 -10.19
N CYS A 470 -10.32 1.26 -11.49
CA CYS A 470 -10.90 0.41 -12.54
C CYS A 470 -10.24 -0.99 -12.58
N ASN A 471 -8.92 -1.08 -12.38
CA ASN A 471 -8.24 -2.38 -12.25
C ASN A 471 -8.74 -3.15 -11.02
N VAL A 472 -8.92 -2.47 -9.88
CA VAL A 472 -9.49 -3.05 -8.67
C VAL A 472 -10.90 -3.59 -8.92
N VAL A 473 -11.75 -2.85 -9.66
CA VAL A 473 -13.09 -3.33 -10.06
C VAL A 473 -12.98 -4.62 -10.88
N SER A 474 -12.10 -4.67 -11.89
CA SER A 474 -11.90 -5.84 -12.75
C SER A 474 -11.39 -7.07 -11.96
N ASP A 475 -10.44 -6.86 -11.07
CA ASP A 475 -9.94 -7.94 -10.21
C ASP A 475 -11.03 -8.39 -9.22
N THR A 476 -11.81 -7.46 -8.66
CA THR A 476 -12.91 -7.79 -7.75
C THR A 476 -14.03 -8.57 -8.44
N ARG A 477 -14.36 -8.29 -9.71
CA ARG A 477 -15.24 -9.14 -10.52
C ARG A 477 -14.72 -10.57 -10.59
N THR A 478 -13.43 -10.74 -10.82
CA THR A 478 -12.79 -12.07 -10.81
C THR A 478 -12.91 -12.76 -9.45
N VAL A 479 -12.78 -12.01 -8.35
CA VAL A 479 -12.94 -12.52 -6.98
C VAL A 479 -14.36 -13.02 -6.70
N VAL A 480 -15.37 -12.35 -7.26
CA VAL A 480 -16.80 -12.66 -7.06
C VAL A 480 -17.26 -13.78 -8.00
N ASP A 481 -16.89 -13.72 -9.29
CA ASP A 481 -17.43 -14.59 -10.33
C ASP A 481 -16.66 -15.91 -10.49
N SER A 482 -15.37 -15.95 -10.13
CA SER A 482 -14.54 -17.15 -10.32
C SER A 482 -14.90 -18.26 -9.33
N VAL A 483 -15.02 -19.49 -9.84
CA VAL A 483 -15.18 -20.69 -9.01
C VAL A 483 -13.83 -21.15 -8.43
N SER A 484 -12.71 -20.85 -9.09
CA SER A 484 -11.37 -21.25 -8.65
C SER A 484 -10.91 -20.43 -7.46
N ARG A 485 -10.70 -21.08 -6.30
CA ARG A 485 -10.20 -20.44 -5.07
C ARG A 485 -8.85 -19.74 -5.29
N THR A 486 -7.95 -20.35 -6.06
CA THR A 486 -6.64 -19.79 -6.41
C THR A 486 -6.77 -18.52 -7.25
N ALA A 487 -7.64 -18.53 -8.26
CA ALA A 487 -7.91 -17.34 -9.07
C ALA A 487 -8.52 -16.21 -8.23
N ARG A 488 -9.41 -16.53 -7.29
CA ARG A 488 -9.96 -15.56 -6.33
C ARG A 488 -8.86 -14.99 -5.44
N ALA A 489 -7.98 -15.82 -4.88
CA ALA A 489 -6.88 -15.38 -4.02
C ALA A 489 -5.89 -14.45 -4.76
N PHE A 490 -5.48 -14.82 -5.97
CA PHE A 490 -4.60 -14.00 -6.79
C PHE A 490 -5.24 -12.66 -7.17
N ALA A 491 -6.50 -12.67 -7.60
CA ALA A 491 -7.22 -11.45 -7.94
C ALA A 491 -7.40 -10.52 -6.72
N SER A 492 -7.75 -11.08 -5.54
CA SER A 492 -7.81 -10.31 -4.28
C SER A 492 -6.46 -9.66 -3.94
N ASN A 493 -5.35 -10.40 -4.07
CA ASN A 493 -4.02 -9.86 -3.78
C ASN A 493 -3.62 -8.74 -4.74
N ARG A 494 -3.94 -8.86 -6.05
CA ARG A 494 -3.69 -7.78 -7.01
C ARG A 494 -4.52 -6.54 -6.70
N ALA A 495 -5.82 -6.71 -6.42
CA ALA A 495 -6.70 -5.62 -6.04
C ALA A 495 -6.22 -4.88 -4.78
N LEU A 496 -5.81 -5.62 -3.74
CA LEU A 496 -5.23 -5.04 -2.52
C LEU A 496 -3.90 -4.32 -2.78
N GLY A 497 -3.08 -4.85 -3.70
CA GLY A 497 -1.84 -4.21 -4.14
C GLY A 497 -2.08 -2.87 -4.83
N GLU A 498 -3.06 -2.80 -5.74
CA GLU A 498 -3.46 -1.55 -6.42
C GLU A 498 -3.98 -0.50 -5.43
N LEU A 499 -4.83 -0.91 -4.47
CA LEU A 499 -5.33 -0.01 -3.42
C LEU A 499 -4.22 0.51 -2.52
N THR A 500 -3.24 -0.33 -2.19
CA THR A 500 -2.06 0.07 -1.41
C THR A 500 -1.24 1.10 -2.18
N HIS A 501 -1.04 0.87 -3.49
CA HIS A 501 -0.36 1.85 -4.34
C HIS A 501 -1.12 3.19 -4.42
N ILE A 502 -2.45 3.20 -4.46
CA ILE A 502 -3.20 4.47 -4.42
C ILE A 502 -2.93 5.21 -3.10
N LEU A 503 -2.88 4.49 -1.98
CA LEU A 503 -2.66 5.06 -0.65
C LEU A 503 -1.22 5.58 -0.45
N ASP A 504 -0.22 4.88 -0.97
CA ASP A 504 1.20 5.28 -0.85
C ASP A 504 1.51 6.58 -1.60
N TYR A 505 0.82 6.83 -2.71
CA TYR A 505 1.00 8.02 -3.57
C TYR A 505 -0.16 9.02 -3.43
N VAL A 506 -1.00 8.89 -2.39
CA VAL A 506 -2.18 9.75 -2.21
C VAL A 506 -1.81 11.23 -2.01
N ASP A 507 -0.62 11.51 -1.46
CA ASP A 507 -0.14 12.88 -1.24
C ASP A 507 0.15 13.62 -2.54
N GLU A 508 0.40 12.90 -3.65
CA GLU A 508 0.56 13.49 -4.99
C GLU A 508 -0.77 13.91 -5.61
N VAL A 509 -1.90 13.40 -5.11
CA VAL A 509 -3.24 13.77 -5.58
C VAL A 509 -3.53 15.22 -5.15
N PRO A 510 -4.12 16.04 -6.05
CA PRO A 510 -4.53 17.41 -5.72
C PRO A 510 -5.46 17.48 -4.51
N GLU A 511 -5.31 18.54 -3.70
CA GLU A 511 -6.01 18.69 -2.41
C GLU A 511 -7.55 18.62 -2.50
N ALA A 512 -8.11 19.00 -3.66
CA ALA A 512 -9.55 18.95 -3.89
C ALA A 512 -10.11 17.53 -3.84
N GLU A 513 -9.37 16.54 -4.35
CA GLU A 513 -9.85 15.16 -4.49
C GLU A 513 -9.12 14.19 -3.53
N ARG A 514 -8.00 14.61 -2.93
CA ARG A 514 -7.11 13.78 -2.11
C ARG A 514 -7.83 13.01 -1.02
N GLN A 515 -8.58 13.70 -0.17
CA GLN A 515 -9.25 13.05 0.96
C GLN A 515 -10.32 12.06 0.48
N LEU A 516 -11.05 12.41 -0.58
CA LEU A 516 -12.07 11.57 -1.15
C LEU A 516 -11.49 10.28 -1.76
N ILE A 517 -10.39 10.38 -2.51
CA ILE A 517 -9.67 9.21 -3.04
C ILE A 517 -9.15 8.32 -1.90
N LYS A 518 -8.57 8.94 -0.87
CA LYS A 518 -8.09 8.23 0.33
C LYS A 518 -9.21 7.44 1.00
N ASP A 519 -10.36 8.08 1.22
CA ASP A 519 -11.51 7.46 1.89
C ASP A 519 -12.06 6.28 1.07
N ILE A 520 -12.20 6.43 -0.24
CA ILE A 520 -12.63 5.35 -1.15
C ILE A 520 -11.65 4.18 -1.11
N ALA A 521 -10.33 4.46 -1.23
CA ALA A 521 -9.31 3.42 -1.23
C ALA A 521 -9.26 2.65 0.11
N LEU A 522 -9.36 3.36 1.24
CA LEU A 522 -9.44 2.73 2.56
C LEU A 522 -10.69 1.85 2.68
N GLN A 523 -11.84 2.37 2.27
CA GLN A 523 -13.11 1.64 2.34
C GLN A 523 -13.09 0.36 1.50
N TRP A 524 -12.60 0.43 0.26
CA TRP A 524 -12.49 -0.75 -0.62
C TRP A 524 -11.47 -1.76 -0.10
N ARG A 525 -10.38 -1.28 0.52
CA ARG A 525 -9.39 -2.16 1.13
C ARG A 525 -9.97 -2.97 2.26
N GLU A 526 -10.73 -2.34 3.16
CA GLU A 526 -11.44 -3.05 4.24
C GLU A 526 -12.42 -4.08 3.66
N ALA A 527 -13.24 -3.70 2.67
CA ALA A 527 -14.19 -4.62 2.04
C ALA A 527 -13.53 -5.84 1.38
N LEU A 528 -12.35 -5.67 0.79
CA LEU A 528 -11.60 -6.76 0.15
C LEU A 528 -10.78 -7.60 1.14
N LEU A 529 -10.34 -7.02 2.27
CA LEU A 529 -9.65 -7.77 3.32
C LEU A 529 -10.56 -8.83 3.95
N ASP A 530 -11.84 -8.53 4.13
CA ASP A 530 -12.83 -9.51 4.63
C ASP A 530 -12.93 -10.74 3.70
N VAL A 531 -12.94 -10.49 2.38
CA VAL A 531 -13.01 -11.56 1.37
C VAL A 531 -11.68 -12.31 1.26
N ALA A 532 -10.56 -11.58 1.27
CA ALA A 532 -9.22 -12.16 1.22
C ALA A 532 -8.91 -13.02 2.45
N GLY A 533 -9.41 -12.64 3.63
CA GLY A 533 -9.32 -13.47 4.84
C GLY A 533 -10.06 -14.79 4.69
N ALA A 534 -11.30 -14.76 4.19
CA ALA A 534 -12.10 -15.96 3.95
C ALA A 534 -11.55 -16.87 2.84
N VAL A 535 -10.88 -16.29 1.84
CA VAL A 535 -10.23 -17.03 0.74
C VAL A 535 -8.82 -17.49 1.12
N GLY A 536 -8.14 -16.77 2.02
CA GLY A 536 -6.77 -17.00 2.49
C GLY A 536 -6.64 -18.04 3.59
N GLU A 537 -7.71 -18.34 4.33
CA GLU A 537 -7.85 -19.61 5.06
C GLU A 537 -8.03 -20.75 4.06
N VAL A 538 -6.98 -21.05 3.29
CA VAL A 538 -6.88 -22.36 2.67
C VAL A 538 -6.96 -23.32 3.85
N THR A 539 -8.02 -24.10 4.00
CA THR A 539 -8.08 -25.28 4.85
C THR A 539 -7.90 -26.46 3.91
N ILE A 540 -6.85 -27.26 4.12
CA ILE A 540 -6.74 -28.51 3.37
C ILE A 540 -7.78 -29.46 3.99
N GLU A 541 -8.98 -29.47 3.42
CA GLU A 541 -10.14 -30.24 3.91
C GLU A 541 -10.04 -31.73 3.60
N GLN A 542 -9.18 -32.11 2.65
CA GLN A 542 -9.00 -33.47 2.17
C GLN A 542 -7.51 -33.83 2.02
N PRO A 543 -7.11 -35.11 2.14
CA PRO A 543 -5.72 -35.53 1.96
C PRO A 543 -5.10 -35.00 0.67
N VAL A 544 -3.89 -34.44 0.78
CA VAL A 544 -3.15 -33.90 -0.37
C VAL A 544 -2.79 -35.05 -1.31
N ARG A 545 -3.19 -34.95 -2.57
CA ARG A 545 -2.77 -35.92 -3.60
C ARG A 545 -1.25 -35.87 -3.73
N ASN A 546 -0.60 -37.03 -3.62
CA ASN A 546 0.85 -37.12 -3.74
C ASN A 546 1.26 -37.02 -5.21
N PRO A 547 1.99 -35.97 -5.63
CA PRO A 547 2.37 -35.80 -7.02
C PRO A 547 3.67 -36.56 -7.36
N TYR A 548 4.43 -37.00 -6.36
CA TYR A 548 5.72 -37.65 -6.56
C TYR A 548 5.53 -39.10 -6.98
N VAL A 549 6.28 -39.52 -7.99
CA VAL A 549 6.20 -40.87 -8.57
C VAL A 549 7.43 -41.67 -8.14
N VAL A 550 7.19 -42.78 -7.44
CA VAL A 550 8.25 -43.66 -6.93
C VAL A 550 8.14 -45.02 -7.63
N GLY A 551 9.23 -45.42 -8.30
CA GLY A 551 9.35 -46.73 -8.94
C GLY A 551 9.08 -46.71 -10.44
N ASP A 552 7.98 -46.07 -10.85
CA ASP A 552 7.60 -45.95 -12.26
C ASP A 552 8.34 -44.82 -12.98
N PRO A 553 8.49 -44.90 -14.32
CA PRO A 553 9.00 -43.79 -15.12
C PRO A 553 8.12 -42.55 -14.99
N VAL A 554 8.78 -41.39 -14.88
CA VAL A 554 8.11 -40.09 -14.73
C VAL A 554 7.82 -39.50 -16.11
N GLU A 555 6.61 -39.00 -16.34
CA GLU A 555 6.18 -38.40 -17.60
C GLU A 555 5.52 -37.04 -17.40
N GLY A 556 5.53 -36.20 -18.46
CA GLY A 556 4.81 -34.93 -18.48
C GLY A 556 5.47 -33.85 -17.60
N SER A 557 4.65 -33.08 -16.87
CA SER A 557 5.11 -31.91 -16.09
C SER A 557 6.08 -32.24 -14.96
N LEU A 558 6.08 -33.50 -14.48
CA LEU A 558 6.98 -33.97 -13.43
C LEU A 558 8.38 -34.34 -13.96
N PHE A 559 8.54 -34.45 -15.29
CA PHE A 559 9.83 -34.70 -15.93
C PHE A 559 10.61 -33.39 -16.06
N VAL A 560 11.49 -33.11 -15.09
CA VAL A 560 12.21 -31.84 -14.96
C VAL A 560 13.72 -32.07 -14.85
N GLY A 561 14.51 -31.15 -15.42
CA GLY A 561 15.96 -31.09 -15.21
C GLY A 561 16.77 -32.00 -16.14
N ARG A 562 16.18 -32.36 -17.28
CA ARG A 562 16.76 -33.20 -18.34
C ARG A 562 16.66 -32.56 -19.72
N GLU A 563 16.45 -31.25 -19.76
CA GLU A 563 16.28 -30.46 -20.98
C GLU A 563 17.57 -30.43 -21.81
N ASP A 564 18.73 -30.57 -21.17
CA ASP A 564 20.04 -30.73 -21.80
C ASP A 564 20.12 -32.02 -22.63
N ILE A 565 19.71 -33.15 -22.03
CA ILE A 565 19.69 -34.45 -22.70
C ILE A 565 18.66 -34.46 -23.83
N LEU A 566 17.45 -33.95 -23.58
CA LEU A 566 16.42 -33.90 -24.62
C LEU A 566 16.84 -33.03 -25.82
N ARG A 567 17.50 -31.90 -25.57
CA ARG A 567 18.07 -31.07 -26.65
C ARG A 567 19.15 -31.80 -27.41
N GLN A 568 20.04 -32.53 -26.72
CA GLN A 568 21.04 -33.34 -27.40
C GLN A 568 20.40 -34.42 -28.27
N LEU A 569 19.34 -35.08 -27.80
CA LEU A 569 18.59 -36.05 -28.61
C LEU A 569 17.91 -35.40 -29.82
N GLU A 570 17.35 -34.20 -29.67
CA GLU A 570 16.77 -33.42 -30.76
C GLU A 570 17.81 -33.10 -31.85
N GLU A 571 19.00 -32.65 -31.45
CA GLU A 571 20.12 -32.37 -32.37
C GLU A 571 20.53 -33.63 -33.17
N LEU A 572 20.63 -34.77 -32.48
CA LEU A 572 21.09 -36.04 -33.07
C LEU A 572 20.04 -36.73 -33.96
N TRP A 573 18.76 -36.53 -33.68
CA TRP A 573 17.67 -37.22 -34.37
C TRP A 573 16.97 -36.38 -35.43
N LEU A 574 16.90 -35.05 -35.27
CA LEU A 574 16.11 -34.19 -36.15
C LEU A 574 16.91 -33.13 -36.90
N MET A 575 18.04 -32.66 -36.35
CA MET A 575 18.81 -31.56 -36.96
C MET A 575 19.94 -32.03 -37.88
N GLY A 576 20.34 -33.30 -37.79
CA GLY A 576 21.37 -33.91 -38.63
C GLY A 576 20.91 -34.27 -40.04
N SER A 577 21.87 -34.48 -40.96
CA SER A 577 21.60 -35.01 -42.31
C SER A 577 21.26 -36.51 -42.34
N GLN A 578 21.60 -37.22 -41.27
CA GLN A 578 21.28 -38.62 -41.04
C GLN A 578 21.01 -38.82 -39.55
N MET A 579 20.01 -39.63 -39.20
CA MET A 579 19.76 -40.00 -37.81
C MET A 579 20.95 -40.77 -37.21
N GLN A 580 21.31 -40.41 -35.98
CA GLN A 580 22.38 -41.06 -35.25
C GLN A 580 21.81 -41.94 -34.13
N SER A 581 22.25 -43.19 -34.08
CA SER A 581 21.90 -44.10 -32.99
C SER A 581 22.65 -43.71 -31.71
N VAL A 582 22.01 -43.87 -30.57
CA VAL A 582 22.53 -43.42 -29.27
C VAL A 582 22.53 -44.53 -28.23
N VAL A 583 23.42 -44.41 -27.25
CA VAL A 583 23.46 -45.26 -26.06
C VAL A 583 23.25 -44.35 -24.85
N ILE A 584 22.10 -44.47 -24.21
CA ILE A 584 21.74 -43.75 -22.98
C ILE A 584 22.15 -44.63 -21.79
N TYR A 585 23.28 -44.30 -21.18
CA TYR A 585 23.82 -45.08 -20.08
C TYR A 585 23.85 -44.28 -18.79
N GLY A 586 23.97 -44.99 -17.68
CA GLY A 586 24.05 -44.40 -16.35
C GLY A 586 23.50 -45.35 -15.31
N HIS A 587 23.75 -45.06 -14.04
CA HIS A 587 23.42 -46.01 -13.00
C HIS A 587 21.90 -46.24 -12.85
N ARG A 588 21.51 -47.19 -12.00
CA ARG A 588 20.10 -47.56 -11.81
C ARG A 588 19.32 -46.37 -11.27
N ARG A 589 18.07 -46.24 -11.72
CA ARG A 589 17.14 -45.20 -11.26
C ARG A 589 17.57 -43.75 -11.55
N MET A 590 18.43 -43.54 -12.54
CA MET A 590 18.80 -42.18 -13.01
C MET A 590 17.79 -41.53 -13.97
N GLY A 591 16.71 -42.24 -14.32
CA GLY A 591 15.65 -41.71 -15.17
C GLY A 591 15.84 -41.98 -16.67
N LYS A 592 16.65 -42.98 -17.05
CA LYS A 592 16.86 -43.39 -18.45
C LYS A 592 15.55 -43.73 -19.17
N THR A 593 14.74 -44.62 -18.57
CA THR A 593 13.41 -44.97 -19.08
C THR A 593 12.48 -43.76 -19.17
N SER A 594 12.53 -42.84 -18.19
CA SER A 594 11.77 -41.59 -18.21
C SER A 594 12.18 -40.70 -19.40
N ILE A 595 13.48 -40.58 -19.69
CA ILE A 595 13.99 -39.84 -20.85
C ILE A 595 13.41 -40.43 -22.15
N LEU A 596 13.53 -41.75 -22.34
CA LEU A 596 13.03 -42.42 -23.55
C LEU A 596 11.53 -42.22 -23.76
N ARG A 597 10.72 -42.31 -22.69
CA ARG A 597 9.26 -42.16 -22.77
C ARG A 597 8.79 -40.73 -23.01
N ASN A 598 9.54 -39.72 -22.56
CA ASN A 598 9.21 -38.32 -22.81
C ASN A 598 9.79 -37.82 -24.15
N ALA A 599 10.79 -38.49 -24.72
CA ALA A 599 11.44 -38.02 -25.93
C ALA A 599 10.47 -37.86 -27.11
N SER A 600 9.53 -38.79 -27.32
CA SER A 600 8.51 -38.67 -28.39
C SER A 600 7.56 -37.48 -28.20
N LYS A 601 7.28 -37.10 -26.95
CA LYS A 601 6.36 -35.99 -26.61
C LYS A 601 7.02 -34.63 -26.74
N THR A 602 8.34 -34.55 -26.55
CA THR A 602 9.06 -33.29 -26.38
C THR A 602 9.98 -32.93 -27.55
N VAL A 603 10.58 -33.93 -28.23
CA VAL A 603 11.64 -33.68 -29.23
C VAL A 603 11.08 -33.23 -30.59
N GLY A 604 9.83 -33.53 -30.94
CA GLY A 604 9.18 -32.97 -32.14
C GLY A 604 8.10 -33.87 -32.75
N SER A 605 7.15 -33.30 -33.49
CA SER A 605 5.96 -34.01 -34.01
C SER A 605 6.25 -35.04 -35.12
N GLY A 606 7.42 -34.99 -35.76
CA GLY A 606 7.86 -35.95 -36.78
C GLY A 606 8.56 -37.19 -36.22
N LEU A 607 8.88 -37.23 -34.92
CA LEU A 607 9.61 -38.33 -34.31
C LEU A 607 8.65 -39.40 -33.76
N ARG A 608 8.77 -40.64 -34.25
CA ARG A 608 8.11 -41.82 -33.69
C ARG A 608 9.12 -42.61 -32.85
N VAL A 609 8.85 -42.77 -31.56
CA VAL A 609 9.69 -43.60 -30.68
C VAL A 609 8.91 -44.86 -30.32
N ILE A 610 9.46 -46.02 -30.68
CA ILE A 610 8.98 -47.33 -30.27
C ILE A 610 9.77 -47.73 -29.03
N TYR A 611 9.09 -47.85 -27.89
CA TYR A 611 9.74 -48.18 -26.62
C TYR A 611 9.62 -49.68 -26.33
N ILE A 612 10.75 -50.36 -26.25
CA ILE A 612 10.84 -51.81 -26.06
C ILE A 612 11.60 -52.06 -24.77
N ASN A 613 10.93 -52.69 -23.81
CA ASN A 613 11.55 -53.08 -22.55
C ASN A 613 11.95 -54.55 -22.59
N MET A 614 13.25 -54.83 -22.63
CA MET A 614 13.77 -56.20 -22.72
C MET A 614 13.46 -57.06 -21.51
N LEU A 615 13.10 -56.48 -20.35
CA LEU A 615 12.64 -57.26 -19.19
C LEU A 615 11.29 -57.94 -19.44
N ARG A 616 10.42 -57.36 -20.29
CA ARG A 616 9.17 -58.03 -20.69
C ARG A 616 9.43 -59.25 -21.57
N SER A 617 10.54 -59.23 -22.29
CA SER A 617 11.05 -60.34 -23.10
C SER A 617 12.07 -61.21 -22.35
N ALA A 618 12.21 -61.05 -21.03
CA ALA A 618 13.17 -61.83 -20.23
C ALA A 618 12.88 -63.34 -20.21
N SER A 619 11.63 -63.72 -20.48
CA SER A 619 11.20 -65.12 -20.67
C SER A 619 11.43 -65.64 -22.09
N ALA A 620 11.96 -64.83 -23.01
CA ALA A 620 12.28 -65.29 -24.36
C ALA A 620 13.18 -66.53 -24.29
N GLU A 621 12.84 -67.54 -25.09
CA GLU A 621 13.59 -68.78 -25.20
C GLU A 621 14.38 -68.83 -26.51
N SER A 622 14.04 -67.96 -27.47
CA SER A 622 14.64 -67.91 -28.79
C SER A 622 14.76 -66.49 -29.36
N LEU A 623 15.54 -66.35 -30.44
CA LEU A 623 15.61 -65.14 -31.26
C LEU A 623 14.23 -64.72 -31.81
N SER A 624 13.40 -65.69 -32.20
CA SER A 624 12.06 -65.42 -32.71
C SER A 624 11.19 -64.72 -31.67
N ASP A 625 11.26 -65.12 -30.40
CA ASP A 625 10.48 -64.47 -29.32
C ASP A 625 10.87 -63.01 -29.13
N VAL A 626 12.17 -62.71 -29.20
CA VAL A 626 12.68 -61.33 -29.10
C VAL A 626 12.19 -60.49 -30.28
N LEU A 627 12.30 -61.02 -31.50
CA LEU A 627 11.86 -60.30 -32.70
C LEU A 627 10.34 -60.12 -32.73
N ILE A 628 9.55 -61.11 -32.30
CA ILE A 628 8.09 -61.00 -32.18
C ILE A 628 7.71 -59.86 -31.22
N ALA A 629 8.33 -59.81 -30.04
CA ALA A 629 8.08 -58.73 -29.08
C ALA A 629 8.42 -57.34 -29.66
N ILE A 630 9.49 -57.24 -30.46
CA ILE A 630 9.84 -56.00 -31.17
C ILE A 630 8.80 -55.68 -32.24
N THR A 631 8.38 -56.66 -33.06
CA THR A 631 7.43 -56.41 -34.15
C THR A 631 6.03 -56.07 -33.66
N ASP A 632 5.59 -56.66 -32.55
CA ASP A 632 4.31 -56.38 -31.92
C ASP A 632 4.26 -54.94 -31.39
N GLU A 633 5.30 -54.48 -30.71
CA GLU A 633 5.36 -53.10 -30.22
C GLU A 633 5.41 -52.08 -31.37
N ILE A 634 6.12 -52.41 -32.47
CA ILE A 634 6.11 -51.61 -33.70
C ILE A 634 4.70 -51.58 -34.31
N ALA A 635 4.04 -52.74 -34.41
CA ALA A 635 2.71 -52.89 -34.98
C ALA A 635 1.68 -52.07 -34.22
N ASP A 636 1.69 -52.18 -32.89
CA ASP A 636 0.78 -51.48 -32.00
C ASP A 636 0.99 -49.95 -32.03
N THR A 637 2.24 -49.50 -31.98
CA THR A 637 2.54 -48.06 -31.91
C THR A 637 2.27 -47.34 -33.24
N LEU A 638 2.55 -48.00 -34.37
CA LEU A 638 2.37 -47.42 -35.71
C LEU A 638 1.03 -47.80 -36.36
N ALA A 639 0.23 -48.63 -35.71
CA ALA A 639 -1.02 -49.18 -36.24
C ALA A 639 -0.83 -49.89 -37.60
N VAL A 640 0.24 -50.67 -37.73
CA VAL A 640 0.57 -51.48 -38.93
C VAL A 640 0.41 -52.97 -38.62
N PRO A 641 0.08 -53.82 -39.59
CA PRO A 641 -0.12 -55.25 -39.33
C PRO A 641 1.21 -55.95 -39.00
N ALA A 642 1.25 -56.66 -37.88
CA ALA A 642 2.38 -57.52 -37.51
C ALA A 642 2.61 -58.64 -38.56
N PRO A 643 3.86 -59.11 -38.72
CA PRO A 643 4.17 -60.28 -39.54
C PRO A 643 3.58 -61.57 -38.93
N SER A 644 3.42 -62.62 -39.74
CA SER A 644 2.93 -63.92 -39.30
C SER A 644 3.91 -64.60 -38.33
N ASP A 645 3.44 -65.03 -37.15
CA ASP A 645 4.23 -65.78 -36.17
C ASP A 645 4.91 -67.01 -36.80
N ALA A 646 4.21 -67.71 -37.70
CA ALA A 646 4.75 -68.88 -38.40
C ALA A 646 5.95 -68.50 -39.29
N ASP A 647 5.85 -67.39 -40.02
CA ASP A 647 6.94 -66.87 -40.86
C ASP A 647 8.12 -66.38 -40.02
N MET A 648 7.84 -65.91 -38.79
CA MET A 648 8.84 -65.42 -37.84
C MET A 648 9.57 -66.55 -37.10
N MET A 649 8.93 -67.70 -36.94
CA MET A 649 9.59 -68.92 -36.44
C MET A 649 10.42 -69.60 -37.53
N GLU A 650 9.97 -69.60 -38.80
CA GLU A 650 10.67 -70.27 -39.89
C GLU A 650 11.90 -69.48 -40.40
N GLN A 651 11.77 -68.17 -40.62
CA GLN A 651 12.85 -67.31 -41.12
C GLN A 651 12.93 -65.96 -40.35
N PRO A 652 13.25 -65.98 -39.04
CA PRO A 652 13.14 -64.82 -38.15
C PRO A 652 13.79 -63.54 -38.68
N LEU A 653 15.09 -63.55 -38.94
CA LEU A 653 15.83 -62.37 -39.38
C LEU A 653 15.32 -61.82 -40.72
N ARG A 654 15.02 -62.71 -41.68
CA ARG A 654 14.57 -62.30 -43.01
C ARG A 654 13.16 -61.73 -42.99
N THR A 655 12.26 -62.32 -42.20
CA THR A 655 10.89 -61.83 -42.06
C THR A 655 10.89 -60.48 -41.33
N PHE A 656 11.74 -60.33 -40.29
CA PHE A 656 11.96 -59.07 -39.60
C PHE A 656 12.48 -57.96 -40.52
N ASP A 657 13.54 -58.21 -41.29
CA ASP A 657 14.13 -57.23 -42.23
C ASP A 657 13.10 -56.72 -43.24
N ARG A 658 12.29 -57.64 -43.80
CA ARG A 658 11.25 -57.29 -44.77
C ARG A 658 10.12 -56.49 -44.13
N TYR A 659 9.75 -56.85 -42.90
CA TYR A 659 8.75 -56.12 -42.13
C TYR A 659 9.23 -54.70 -41.83
N LEU A 660 10.42 -54.56 -41.24
CA LEU A 660 10.99 -53.26 -40.88
C LEU A 660 11.18 -52.36 -42.11
N LYS A 661 11.63 -52.92 -43.24
CA LYS A 661 11.71 -52.16 -44.49
C LYS A 661 10.35 -51.63 -44.96
N ARG A 662 9.29 -52.43 -44.89
CA ARG A 662 7.92 -51.98 -45.24
C ARG A 662 7.44 -50.88 -44.29
N VAL A 663 7.73 -51.00 -43.00
CA VAL A 663 7.40 -49.98 -42.00
C VAL A 663 8.10 -48.67 -42.35
N ILE A 664 9.40 -48.70 -42.62
CA ILE A 664 10.18 -47.50 -42.99
C ILE A 664 9.67 -46.88 -44.30
N ASP A 665 9.39 -47.70 -45.32
CA ASP A 665 8.88 -47.24 -46.62
C ASP A 665 7.47 -46.61 -46.50
N SER A 666 6.74 -46.91 -45.43
CA SER A 666 5.41 -46.33 -45.14
C SER A 666 5.47 -44.98 -44.41
N LEU A 667 6.63 -44.59 -43.85
CA LEU A 667 6.81 -43.33 -43.15
C LEU A 667 6.89 -42.15 -44.14
N SER A 668 6.25 -41.04 -43.81
CA SER A 668 6.35 -39.80 -44.60
C SER A 668 7.78 -39.24 -44.62
N ASP A 669 8.07 -38.28 -45.51
CA ASP A 669 9.41 -37.67 -45.61
C ASP A 669 9.80 -36.82 -44.40
N SER A 670 8.81 -36.38 -43.63
CA SER A 670 8.98 -35.66 -42.37
C SER A 670 9.00 -36.56 -41.14
N GLU A 671 8.77 -37.87 -41.29
CA GLU A 671 8.72 -38.81 -40.18
C GLU A 671 10.00 -39.64 -40.05
N THR A 672 10.46 -39.77 -38.81
CA THR A 672 11.59 -40.60 -38.43
C THR A 672 11.19 -41.59 -37.34
N LEU A 673 11.87 -42.74 -37.31
CA LEU A 673 11.58 -43.84 -36.40
C LEU A 673 12.79 -44.16 -35.52
N ILE A 674 12.62 -44.04 -34.21
CA ILE A 674 13.58 -44.52 -33.21
C ILE A 674 13.05 -45.80 -32.58
N ILE A 675 13.84 -46.86 -32.62
CA ILE A 675 13.61 -48.08 -31.85
C ILE A 675 14.43 -47.96 -30.57
N ALA A 676 13.74 -47.69 -29.46
CA ALA A 676 14.35 -47.55 -28.14
C ALA A 676 14.32 -48.89 -27.40
N ILE A 677 15.49 -49.49 -27.17
CA ILE A 677 15.66 -50.77 -26.48
C ILE A 677 16.19 -50.47 -25.07
N ASP A 678 15.33 -50.64 -24.07
CA ASP A 678 15.62 -50.44 -22.66
C ASP A 678 16.04 -51.75 -21.98
N GLU A 679 16.95 -51.66 -21.02
CA GLU A 679 17.61 -52.79 -20.34
C GLU A 679 18.37 -53.68 -21.36
N PHE A 680 19.18 -53.03 -22.21
CA PHE A 680 19.93 -53.67 -23.30
C PHE A 680 20.88 -54.80 -22.83
N GLU A 681 21.36 -54.73 -21.59
CA GLU A 681 22.19 -55.77 -20.94
C GLU A 681 21.52 -57.16 -21.01
N LYS A 682 20.19 -57.21 -21.06
CA LYS A 682 19.47 -58.47 -21.14
C LYS A 682 19.79 -59.26 -22.41
N ILE A 683 20.19 -58.58 -23.49
CA ILE A 683 20.63 -59.24 -24.72
C ILE A 683 21.93 -60.01 -24.46
N GLU A 684 22.88 -59.43 -23.73
CA GLU A 684 24.13 -60.11 -23.34
C GLU A 684 23.83 -61.34 -22.47
N GLU A 685 22.96 -61.22 -21.46
CA GLU A 685 22.55 -62.36 -20.63
C GLU A 685 21.92 -63.50 -21.46
N LEU A 686 21.11 -63.17 -22.49
CA LEU A 686 20.51 -64.16 -23.37
C LEU A 686 21.52 -64.81 -24.31
N ILE A 687 22.55 -64.08 -24.74
CA ILE A 687 23.68 -64.62 -25.52
C ILE A 687 24.50 -65.58 -24.65
N GLU A 688 24.85 -65.17 -23.43
CA GLU A 688 25.59 -65.99 -22.47
C GLU A 688 24.82 -67.27 -22.09
N ALA A 689 23.49 -67.17 -21.97
CA ALA A 689 22.62 -68.32 -21.75
C ALA A 689 22.45 -69.23 -22.99
N GLY A 690 23.05 -68.88 -24.13
CA GLY A 690 22.98 -69.65 -25.39
C GLY A 690 21.63 -69.58 -26.10
N LYS A 691 20.75 -68.64 -25.71
CA LYS A 691 19.41 -68.44 -26.31
C LYS A 691 19.44 -67.51 -27.53
N LEU A 692 20.43 -66.62 -27.59
CA LEU A 692 20.69 -65.73 -28.72
C LEU A 692 22.08 -66.00 -29.30
N SER A 693 22.21 -65.93 -30.62
CA SER A 693 23.52 -65.96 -31.28
C SER A 693 24.25 -64.62 -31.10
N PRO A 694 25.57 -64.60 -30.86
CA PRO A 694 26.38 -63.38 -30.90
C PRO A 694 26.24 -62.57 -32.20
N ASP A 695 25.94 -63.25 -33.32
CA ASP A 695 25.73 -62.62 -34.63
C ASP A 695 24.53 -61.65 -34.65
N PHE A 696 23.62 -61.75 -33.67
CA PHE A 696 22.48 -60.86 -33.53
C PHE A 696 22.90 -59.39 -33.34
N ILE A 697 24.01 -59.13 -32.65
CA ILE A 697 24.56 -57.77 -32.50
C ILE A 697 25.04 -57.24 -33.86
N GLY A 698 25.69 -58.10 -34.66
CA GLY A 698 26.06 -57.78 -36.03
C GLY A 698 24.85 -57.46 -36.91
N HIS A 699 23.73 -58.15 -36.68
CA HIS A 699 22.46 -57.87 -37.36
C HIS A 699 21.89 -56.51 -36.96
N LEU A 700 21.77 -56.19 -35.66
CA LEU A 700 21.33 -54.87 -35.19
C LEU A 700 22.17 -53.74 -35.79
N ARG A 701 23.50 -53.95 -35.91
CA ARG A 701 24.39 -53.01 -36.60
C ARG A 701 24.00 -52.78 -38.06
N GLY A 702 23.70 -53.84 -38.79
CA GLY A 702 23.26 -53.76 -40.18
C GLY A 702 21.97 -52.95 -40.32
N LEU A 703 21.06 -53.09 -39.36
CA LEU A 703 19.80 -52.34 -39.33
C LEU A 703 19.99 -50.85 -39.11
N VAL A 704 20.97 -50.43 -38.29
CA VAL A 704 21.31 -49.01 -38.08
C VAL A 704 21.66 -48.32 -39.41
N GLN A 705 22.18 -49.05 -40.39
CA GLN A 705 22.57 -48.52 -41.71
C GLN A 705 21.49 -48.66 -42.78
N LEU A 706 20.31 -49.20 -42.44
CA LEU A 706 19.27 -49.57 -43.41
C LEU A 706 18.62 -48.35 -44.08
N SER A 707 18.40 -47.26 -43.33
CA SER A 707 17.71 -46.06 -43.82
C SER A 707 18.10 -44.84 -42.99
N PRO A 708 18.20 -43.64 -43.60
CA PRO A 708 18.40 -42.39 -42.84
C PRO A 708 17.19 -42.01 -41.95
N LYS A 709 16.01 -42.63 -42.18
CA LYS A 709 14.79 -42.44 -41.38
C LYS A 709 14.71 -43.34 -40.14
N LEU A 710 15.66 -44.27 -39.95
CA LEU A 710 15.70 -45.21 -38.82
C LEU A 710 16.91 -44.93 -37.92
N GLY A 711 16.69 -44.99 -36.61
CA GLY A 711 17.75 -44.93 -35.60
C GLY A 711 17.42 -45.79 -34.40
N PHE A 712 18.42 -46.07 -33.57
CA PHE A 712 18.26 -46.86 -32.36
C PHE A 712 18.66 -46.07 -31.12
N ALA A 713 17.96 -46.30 -30.01
CA ALA A 713 18.33 -45.76 -28.70
C ALA A 713 18.45 -46.92 -27.70
N PHE A 714 19.68 -47.24 -27.30
CA PHE A 714 19.94 -48.30 -26.34
C PHE A 714 20.03 -47.71 -24.94
N ALA A 715 19.18 -48.11 -24.00
CA ALA A 715 19.26 -47.67 -22.62
C ALA A 715 19.71 -48.81 -21.70
N GLY A 716 20.69 -48.50 -20.84
CA GLY A 716 21.35 -49.50 -20.01
C GLY A 716 22.04 -48.94 -18.77
N LEU A 717 22.47 -49.83 -17.90
CA LEU A 717 23.41 -49.58 -16.81
C LEU A 717 24.81 -49.25 -17.33
N HIS A 718 25.34 -50.09 -18.23
CA HIS A 718 26.72 -50.03 -18.65
C HIS A 718 26.90 -49.13 -19.87
N THR A 719 28.09 -48.53 -19.99
CA THR A 719 28.52 -48.13 -21.33
C THR A 719 28.69 -49.40 -22.16
N LEU A 720 28.40 -49.28 -23.45
CA LEU A 720 28.70 -50.32 -24.40
C LEU A 720 30.19 -50.78 -24.29
N GLU A 721 31.12 -49.86 -24.06
CA GLU A 721 32.55 -50.12 -23.80
C GLU A 721 32.85 -51.04 -22.58
N GLU A 722 31.94 -51.15 -21.62
CA GLU A 722 32.07 -52.03 -20.44
C GLU A 722 31.54 -53.45 -20.70
N MET A 723 30.84 -53.68 -21.81
CA MET A 723 30.37 -55.01 -22.18
C MET A 723 31.56 -55.86 -22.62
N THR A 724 31.72 -57.02 -22.00
CA THR A 724 33.01 -57.72 -21.90
C THR A 724 33.41 -58.49 -23.17
N ALA A 725 32.55 -58.50 -24.19
CA ALA A 725 32.73 -59.37 -25.34
C ALA A 725 33.15 -58.64 -26.63
N ASP A 726 34.16 -59.19 -27.31
CA ASP A 726 34.77 -58.65 -28.54
C ASP A 726 33.76 -58.37 -29.67
N TYR A 727 32.62 -59.06 -29.68
CA TYR A 727 31.61 -58.94 -30.73
C TYR A 727 30.82 -57.62 -30.67
N PHE A 728 30.85 -56.91 -29.55
CA PHE A 728 30.21 -55.60 -29.46
C PHE A 728 31.10 -54.43 -29.93
N ASN A 729 32.44 -54.59 -29.94
CA ASN A 729 33.38 -53.54 -30.36
C ASN A 729 33.07 -52.88 -31.72
N PRO A 730 32.70 -53.63 -32.78
CA PRO A 730 32.36 -53.04 -34.08
C PRO A 730 31.03 -52.26 -34.08
N PHE A 731 30.10 -52.58 -33.17
CA PHE A 731 28.80 -51.91 -33.03
C PHE A 731 28.95 -50.53 -32.37
N PHE A 732 29.92 -50.39 -31.46
CA PHE A 732 30.15 -49.18 -30.65
C PHE A 732 30.58 -47.96 -31.43
N VAL A 733 31.34 -48.16 -32.52
CA VAL A 733 31.78 -47.04 -33.38
C VAL A 733 30.59 -46.35 -34.07
N SER A 734 29.43 -46.99 -34.13
CA SER A 734 28.25 -46.50 -34.85
C SER A 734 27.19 -45.83 -33.97
N VAL A 735 27.45 -45.69 -32.66
CA VAL A 735 26.49 -45.13 -31.69
C VAL A 735 27.13 -44.07 -30.81
N ILE A 736 26.35 -43.06 -30.42
CA ILE A 736 26.81 -41.93 -29.61
C ILE A 736 26.44 -42.16 -28.13
N PRO A 737 27.42 -42.19 -27.22
CA PRO A 737 27.15 -42.37 -25.80
C PRO A 737 26.63 -41.08 -25.16
N ILE A 738 25.51 -41.18 -24.43
CA ILE A 738 24.87 -40.10 -23.68
C ILE A 738 24.76 -40.54 -22.22
N ARG A 739 25.50 -39.86 -21.34
CA ARG A 739 25.52 -40.16 -19.91
C ARG A 739 24.35 -39.52 -19.17
N VAL A 740 23.66 -40.30 -18.35
CA VAL A 740 22.59 -39.82 -17.45
C VAL A 740 23.09 -39.84 -16.00
N GLY A 741 23.46 -38.66 -15.49
CA GLY A 741 23.93 -38.48 -14.11
C GLY A 741 22.85 -37.96 -13.14
N PHE A 742 23.28 -37.47 -11.99
CA PHE A 742 22.41 -36.85 -10.97
C PHE A 742 21.71 -35.57 -11.47
N LEU A 743 20.59 -35.20 -10.82
CA LEU A 743 19.94 -33.90 -11.03
C LEU A 743 20.75 -32.78 -10.38
N GLN A 744 20.80 -31.64 -11.05
CA GLN A 744 21.41 -30.43 -10.49
C GLN A 744 20.56 -29.86 -9.34
N PRO A 745 21.16 -29.07 -8.41
CA PRO A 745 20.42 -28.47 -7.30
C PRO A 745 19.19 -27.65 -7.75
N GLY A 746 19.30 -26.92 -8.87
CA GLY A 746 18.18 -26.16 -9.44
C GLY A 746 17.03 -27.06 -9.89
N ALA A 747 17.33 -28.19 -10.53
CA ALA A 747 16.33 -29.16 -10.96
C ALA A 747 15.62 -29.82 -9.77
N VAL A 748 16.35 -30.15 -8.70
CA VAL A 748 15.76 -30.69 -7.46
C VAL A 748 14.80 -29.69 -6.83
N ARG A 749 15.18 -28.42 -6.75
CA ARG A 749 14.31 -27.36 -6.23
C ARG A 749 13.05 -27.20 -7.10
N GLN A 750 13.19 -27.17 -8.43
CA GLN A 750 12.06 -27.05 -9.33
C GLN A 750 11.09 -28.23 -9.20
N LEU A 751 11.62 -29.46 -9.19
CA LEU A 751 10.84 -30.70 -9.08
C LEU A 751 10.04 -30.77 -7.78
N LEU A 752 10.63 -30.36 -6.66
CA LEU A 752 9.97 -30.43 -5.34
C LEU A 752 9.06 -29.22 -5.06
N SER A 753 9.42 -28.02 -5.48
CA SER A 753 8.62 -26.82 -5.19
C SER A 753 7.38 -26.69 -6.08
N ASN A 754 7.43 -27.18 -7.33
CA ASN A 754 6.31 -27.10 -8.27
C ASN A 754 6.08 -28.43 -9.00
N PRO A 755 5.69 -29.49 -8.29
CA PRO A 755 5.38 -30.76 -8.93
C PRO A 755 4.06 -30.71 -9.75
N ASP A 756 3.15 -29.82 -9.37
CA ASP A 756 1.89 -29.53 -10.08
C ASP A 756 1.49 -28.07 -9.84
N LEU A 757 0.68 -27.48 -10.74
CA LEU A 757 0.18 -26.11 -10.66
C LEU A 757 -0.69 -25.86 -9.42
N GLU A 758 -1.33 -26.91 -8.89
CA GLU A 758 -2.24 -26.84 -7.73
C GLU A 758 -1.68 -27.48 -6.45
N PHE A 759 -0.37 -27.71 -6.37
CA PHE A 759 0.23 -28.36 -5.20
C PHE A 759 0.16 -27.44 -3.95
N PRO A 760 -0.52 -27.86 -2.85
CA PRO A 760 -0.87 -26.96 -1.74
C PRO A 760 0.19 -26.90 -0.61
N LEU A 761 1.28 -27.65 -0.73
CA LEU A 761 2.36 -27.72 0.26
C LEU A 761 3.61 -27.04 -0.30
N ASP A 762 4.44 -26.49 0.57
CA ASP A 762 5.66 -25.80 0.18
C ASP A 762 6.87 -26.33 0.96
N TYR A 763 8.07 -25.95 0.55
CA TYR A 763 9.33 -26.35 1.15
C TYR A 763 10.14 -25.13 1.52
N ARG A 764 10.72 -25.14 2.72
CA ARG A 764 11.74 -24.14 3.06
C ARG A 764 12.98 -24.38 2.19
N ARG A 765 13.66 -23.29 1.80
CA ARG A 765 14.86 -23.37 0.93
C ARG A 765 15.97 -24.25 1.50
N ASP A 766 16.22 -24.16 2.81
CA ASP A 766 17.19 -25.00 3.52
C ASP A 766 16.78 -26.48 3.55
N ALA A 767 15.48 -26.80 3.57
CA ALA A 767 14.96 -28.16 3.47
C ALA A 767 15.24 -28.75 2.07
N LEU A 768 15.01 -27.97 1.00
CA LEU A 768 15.37 -28.38 -0.37
C LEU A 768 16.88 -28.64 -0.52
N ASP A 769 17.70 -27.73 0.02
CA ASP A 769 19.15 -27.89 0.02
C ASP A 769 19.57 -29.12 0.82
N ARG A 770 18.87 -29.41 1.93
CA ARG A 770 19.12 -30.61 2.72
C ARG A 770 18.76 -31.88 1.97
N ILE A 771 17.62 -31.91 1.26
CA ILE A 771 17.23 -33.04 0.42
C ILE A 771 18.29 -33.28 -0.66
N HIS A 772 18.76 -32.22 -1.33
CA HIS A 772 19.84 -32.35 -2.30
C HIS A 772 21.13 -32.89 -1.66
N GLN A 773 21.54 -32.41 -0.49
CA GLN A 773 22.72 -32.92 0.22
C GLN A 773 22.60 -34.41 0.61
N LEU A 774 21.40 -34.86 0.98
CA LEU A 774 21.14 -36.24 1.37
C LEU A 774 21.12 -37.19 0.16
N THR A 775 20.55 -36.71 -0.95
CA THR A 775 20.30 -37.52 -2.15
C THR A 775 21.37 -37.36 -3.22
N ALA A 776 22.23 -36.34 -3.14
CA ALA A 776 23.11 -35.85 -4.20
C ALA A 776 22.39 -35.54 -5.53
N GLY A 777 21.07 -35.35 -5.52
CA GLY A 777 20.26 -35.20 -6.73
C GLY A 777 19.89 -36.52 -7.41
N GLN A 778 20.03 -37.66 -6.74
CA GLN A 778 19.58 -38.96 -7.26
C GLN A 778 18.05 -38.92 -7.50
N PRO A 779 17.57 -39.05 -8.76
CA PRO A 779 16.17 -38.76 -9.10
C PRO A 779 15.14 -39.55 -8.30
N TYR A 780 15.38 -40.85 -8.12
CA TYR A 780 14.48 -41.74 -7.38
C TYR A 780 14.45 -41.41 -5.89
N LEU A 781 15.58 -41.10 -5.27
CA LEU A 781 15.63 -40.72 -3.86
C LEU A 781 15.02 -39.34 -3.62
N VAL A 782 15.20 -38.38 -4.54
CA VAL A 782 14.53 -37.07 -4.47
C VAL A 782 13.01 -37.25 -4.49
N GLN A 783 12.49 -38.02 -5.46
CA GLN A 783 11.07 -38.37 -5.55
C GLN A 783 10.60 -39.14 -4.30
N LEU A 784 11.38 -40.09 -3.79
CA LEU A 784 11.05 -40.85 -2.59
C LEU A 784 10.94 -39.94 -1.35
N VAL A 785 11.87 -39.00 -1.15
CA VAL A 785 11.80 -38.06 -0.03
C VAL A 785 10.56 -37.17 -0.15
N GLY A 786 10.29 -36.59 -1.32
CA GLY A 786 9.07 -35.82 -1.57
C GLY A 786 7.81 -36.64 -1.27
N PHE A 787 7.75 -37.86 -1.79
CA PHE A 787 6.63 -38.79 -1.58
C PHE A 787 6.38 -39.05 -0.09
N GLN A 788 7.45 -39.32 0.67
CA GLN A 788 7.35 -39.62 2.10
C GLN A 788 6.94 -38.40 2.94
N LEU A 789 7.38 -37.20 2.56
CA LEU A 789 6.99 -35.97 3.25
C LEU A 789 5.48 -35.69 3.09
N VAL A 790 4.94 -35.82 1.88
CA VAL A 790 3.49 -35.64 1.63
C VAL A 790 2.68 -36.71 2.35
N ARG A 791 3.13 -37.97 2.30
CA ARG A 791 2.47 -39.05 3.04
C ARG A 791 2.43 -38.77 4.54
N ARG A 792 3.58 -38.42 5.14
CA ARG A 792 3.65 -38.07 6.57
C ARG A 792 2.78 -36.87 6.92
N PHE A 793 2.72 -35.85 6.06
CA PHE A 793 1.82 -34.71 6.24
C PHE A 793 0.36 -35.18 6.31
N ASN A 794 -0.06 -36.01 5.36
CA ASN A 794 -1.42 -36.52 5.31
C ASN A 794 -1.76 -37.37 6.54
N ASP A 795 -0.87 -38.28 6.95
CA ASP A 795 -1.07 -39.13 8.13
C ASP A 795 -1.22 -38.26 9.40
N GLN A 796 -0.41 -37.21 9.55
CA GLN A 796 -0.48 -36.33 10.72
C GLN A 796 -1.72 -35.44 10.75
N VAL A 797 -2.11 -34.87 9.62
CA VAL A 797 -3.22 -33.91 9.56
C VAL A 797 -4.56 -34.63 9.53
N PHE A 798 -4.71 -35.67 8.70
CA PHE A 798 -6.01 -36.31 8.45
C PHE A 798 -6.25 -37.56 9.29
N GLU A 799 -5.23 -38.38 9.54
CA GLU A 799 -5.42 -39.60 10.35
C GLU A 799 -5.27 -39.30 11.85
N GLN A 800 -4.30 -38.46 12.22
CA GLN A 800 -4.01 -38.14 13.63
C GLN A 800 -4.66 -36.84 14.12
N GLY A 801 -5.27 -36.06 13.23
CA GLY A 801 -5.95 -34.80 13.58
C GLY A 801 -5.03 -33.71 14.14
N ARG A 802 -3.72 -33.75 13.83
CA ARG A 802 -2.76 -32.75 14.32
C ARG A 802 -2.78 -31.51 13.44
N SER A 803 -2.81 -30.34 14.07
CA SER A 803 -2.54 -29.08 13.36
C SER A 803 -1.07 -29.01 12.98
N ARG A 804 -0.79 -28.74 11.70
CA ARG A 804 0.56 -28.74 11.14
C ARG A 804 0.71 -27.66 10.08
N ASP A 805 1.88 -27.01 10.06
CA ASP A 805 2.27 -26.07 9.01
C ASP A 805 2.41 -26.79 7.64
N ARG A 806 2.14 -26.08 6.55
CA ARG A 806 2.19 -26.57 5.17
C ARG A 806 3.57 -26.48 4.54
N VAL A 807 4.50 -25.84 5.24
CA VAL A 807 5.88 -25.71 4.80
C VAL A 807 6.73 -26.81 5.42
N PHE A 808 7.30 -27.68 4.59
CA PHE A 808 8.26 -28.69 5.04
C PHE A 808 9.58 -28.05 5.45
N THR A 809 10.11 -28.49 6.59
CA THR A 809 11.34 -28.00 7.20
C THR A 809 12.46 -29.03 7.12
N VAL A 810 13.69 -28.61 7.45
CA VAL A 810 14.85 -29.52 7.59
C VAL A 810 14.55 -30.64 8.59
N GLU A 811 13.86 -30.34 9.69
CA GLU A 811 13.48 -31.34 10.70
C GLU A 811 12.60 -32.43 10.11
N ASP A 812 11.64 -32.07 9.26
CA ASP A 812 10.76 -33.05 8.61
C ASP A 812 11.51 -33.98 7.67
N VAL A 813 12.48 -33.42 6.93
CA VAL A 813 13.38 -34.19 6.06
C VAL A 813 14.22 -35.17 6.87
N GLU A 814 14.80 -34.74 7.99
CA GLU A 814 15.57 -35.66 8.85
C GLU A 814 14.67 -36.74 9.43
N ILE A 815 13.49 -36.41 9.97
CA ILE A 815 12.60 -37.43 10.54
C ILE A 815 12.22 -38.49 9.50
N VAL A 816 11.89 -38.07 8.28
CA VAL A 816 11.57 -38.99 7.17
C VAL A 816 12.77 -39.86 6.79
N THR A 817 13.97 -39.29 6.74
CA THR A 817 15.17 -40.01 6.28
C THR A 817 15.90 -40.80 7.37
N GLU A 818 15.57 -40.56 8.64
CA GLU A 818 16.02 -41.36 9.78
C GLU A 818 15.14 -42.60 9.98
N ASP A 819 13.88 -42.56 9.57
CA ASP A 819 12.95 -43.68 9.66
C ASP A 819 13.48 -44.94 8.95
N PRO A 820 13.63 -46.09 9.63
CA PRO A 820 14.00 -47.35 9.00
C PRO A 820 13.07 -47.75 7.83
N GLU A 821 11.80 -47.36 7.88
CA GLU A 821 10.84 -47.68 6.83
C GLU A 821 11.17 -46.98 5.50
N PHE A 822 11.79 -45.79 5.53
CA PHE A 822 12.27 -45.10 4.34
C PHE A 822 13.20 -45.99 3.52
N TYR A 823 14.14 -46.66 4.18
CA TYR A 823 15.11 -47.55 3.54
C TYR A 823 14.48 -48.84 3.03
N ASN A 824 13.46 -49.36 3.72
CA ASN A 824 12.70 -50.51 3.26
C ASN A 824 11.91 -50.18 1.98
N ARG A 825 11.24 -49.03 1.94
CA ARG A 825 10.52 -48.55 0.75
C ARG A 825 11.49 -48.22 -0.40
N GLY A 826 12.69 -47.73 -0.07
CA GLY A 826 13.78 -47.47 -1.01
C GLY A 826 14.64 -48.69 -1.38
N ARG A 827 14.31 -49.90 -0.88
CA ARG A 827 15.22 -51.07 -0.93
C ARG A 827 15.76 -51.35 -2.32
N TYR A 828 14.93 -51.30 -3.36
CA TYR A 828 15.32 -51.57 -4.75
C TYR A 828 16.47 -50.69 -5.27
N TYR A 829 16.60 -49.47 -4.76
CA TYR A 829 17.73 -48.62 -5.07
C TYR A 829 18.96 -49.06 -4.26
N PHE A 830 18.84 -49.10 -2.94
CA PHE A 830 19.99 -49.35 -2.05
C PHE A 830 20.62 -50.73 -2.25
N THR A 831 19.81 -51.80 -2.26
CA THR A 831 20.33 -53.15 -2.54
C THR A 831 20.81 -53.25 -3.98
N GLY A 832 20.15 -52.56 -4.93
CA GLY A 832 20.58 -52.54 -6.33
C GLY A 832 22.00 -51.99 -6.50
N VAL A 833 22.34 -50.88 -5.84
CA VAL A 833 23.71 -50.32 -5.88
C VAL A 833 24.71 -51.25 -5.18
N TRP A 834 24.31 -51.87 -4.07
CA TRP A 834 25.15 -52.79 -3.31
C TRP A 834 25.46 -54.10 -4.05
N ASP A 835 24.43 -54.72 -4.62
CA ASP A 835 24.53 -55.99 -5.35
C ASP A 835 25.32 -55.80 -6.65
N GLN A 836 25.22 -54.62 -7.29
CA GLN A 836 26.02 -54.30 -8.47
C GLN A 836 27.52 -54.27 -8.14
N ALA A 837 27.90 -53.69 -7.01
CA ALA A 837 29.28 -53.63 -6.56
C ALA A 837 29.88 -55.03 -6.26
N ASP A 838 29.07 -56.08 -6.16
CA ASP A 838 29.55 -57.46 -6.01
C ASP A 838 29.86 -58.14 -7.35
N ARG A 839 29.09 -57.82 -8.39
CA ARG A 839 29.10 -58.52 -9.68
C ARG A 839 30.20 -58.05 -10.64
N ASP A 840 30.58 -56.78 -10.53
CA ASP A 840 31.53 -56.13 -11.43
C ASP A 840 32.99 -56.45 -11.01
N VAL A 841 33.85 -55.43 -10.94
CA VAL A 841 35.24 -55.56 -10.48
C VAL A 841 35.27 -56.02 -9.02
N PRO A 842 36.09 -57.02 -8.64
CA PRO A 842 36.24 -57.47 -7.26
C PRO A 842 36.58 -56.33 -6.28
N HIS A 843 36.25 -56.54 -5.00
CA HIS A 843 36.63 -55.68 -3.87
C HIS A 843 35.94 -54.32 -3.72
N GLN A 844 35.00 -53.94 -4.60
CA GLN A 844 34.25 -52.68 -4.48
C GLN A 844 33.44 -52.59 -3.18
N GLN A 845 32.75 -53.66 -2.77
CA GLN A 845 32.01 -53.68 -1.49
C GLN A 845 32.91 -53.44 -0.27
N ALA A 846 34.14 -53.95 -0.28
CA ALA A 846 35.11 -53.72 0.79
C ALA A 846 35.53 -52.24 0.87
N ILE A 847 35.65 -51.57 -0.28
CA ILE A 847 35.89 -50.12 -0.36
C ILE A 847 34.70 -49.34 0.20
N LEU A 848 33.47 -49.67 -0.21
CA LEU A 848 32.25 -49.02 0.27
C LEU A 848 32.09 -49.18 1.80
N GLN A 849 32.34 -50.38 2.34
CA GLN A 849 32.36 -50.62 3.79
C GLN A 849 33.43 -49.78 4.50
N ALA A 850 34.64 -49.68 3.93
CA ALA A 850 35.70 -48.87 4.51
C ALA A 850 35.38 -47.37 4.51
N LEU A 851 34.66 -46.87 3.50
CA LEU A 851 34.22 -45.48 3.40
C LEU A 851 33.00 -45.16 4.28
N THR A 852 32.18 -46.15 4.61
CA THR A 852 30.90 -46.00 5.30
C THR A 852 30.95 -45.16 6.60
N PRO A 853 31.95 -45.34 7.50
CA PRO A 853 32.06 -44.54 8.73
C PRO A 853 32.50 -43.08 8.50
N HIS A 854 32.99 -42.74 7.29
CA HIS A 854 33.70 -41.49 7.01
C HIS A 854 32.91 -40.60 6.05
N ARG A 855 32.06 -39.72 6.60
CA ARG A 855 31.22 -38.81 5.80
C ARG A 855 32.03 -37.91 4.84
N SER A 856 33.20 -37.42 5.28
CA SER A 856 34.09 -36.59 4.44
C SER A 856 35.03 -37.43 3.55
N GLY A 857 34.82 -38.74 3.45
CA GLY A 857 35.68 -39.65 2.72
C GLY A 857 36.97 -40.04 3.45
N LEU A 858 37.82 -40.78 2.73
CA LEU A 858 39.15 -41.22 3.17
C LEU A 858 40.19 -40.88 2.11
N SER A 859 41.44 -40.62 2.53
CA SER A 859 42.54 -40.51 1.58
C SER A 859 42.80 -41.87 0.92
N LEU A 860 43.29 -41.88 -0.33
CA LEU A 860 43.59 -43.14 -1.03
C LEU A 860 44.61 -44.00 -0.27
N LYS A 861 45.54 -43.37 0.47
CA LYS A 861 46.52 -44.06 1.32
C LYS A 861 45.85 -44.76 2.51
N ASP A 862 44.95 -44.06 3.20
CA ASP A 862 44.22 -44.61 4.34
C ASP A 862 43.26 -45.71 3.90
N LEU A 863 42.58 -45.50 2.78
CA LEU A 863 41.69 -46.48 2.18
C LEU A 863 42.44 -47.77 1.85
N LYS A 864 43.59 -47.67 1.18
CA LYS A 864 44.47 -48.82 0.88
C LYS A 864 44.87 -49.57 2.15
N SER A 865 45.28 -48.85 3.20
CA SER A 865 45.69 -49.47 4.46
C SER A 865 44.56 -50.24 5.16
N ARG A 866 43.32 -49.76 5.02
CA ARG A 866 42.13 -50.36 5.65
C ARG A 866 41.61 -51.56 4.88
N THR A 867 41.56 -51.47 3.55
CA THR A 867 41.08 -52.55 2.69
C THR A 867 42.13 -53.65 2.48
N ARG A 868 43.42 -53.34 2.71
CA ARG A 868 44.57 -54.24 2.46
C ARG A 868 44.67 -54.71 1.00
N LEU A 869 44.08 -53.95 0.08
CA LEU A 869 44.17 -54.20 -1.35
C LEU A 869 45.52 -53.74 -1.88
N ASP A 870 45.96 -54.37 -2.97
CA ASP A 870 47.08 -53.83 -3.74
C ASP A 870 46.66 -52.51 -4.43
N SER A 871 47.64 -51.79 -5.00
CA SER A 871 47.32 -50.52 -5.68
C SER A 871 46.51 -50.73 -6.96
N ALA A 872 46.76 -51.80 -7.71
CA ALA A 872 46.15 -52.00 -9.01
C ALA A 872 44.66 -52.35 -8.88
N ASP A 873 44.31 -53.22 -7.94
CA ASP A 873 42.95 -53.63 -7.63
C ASP A 873 42.16 -52.49 -7.00
N LEU A 874 42.79 -51.70 -6.12
CA LEU A 874 42.17 -50.51 -5.53
C LEU A 874 41.83 -49.48 -6.61
N ASP A 875 42.78 -49.16 -7.49
CA ASP A 875 42.61 -48.16 -8.54
C ASP A 875 41.52 -48.61 -9.53
N LYS A 876 41.51 -49.88 -9.96
CA LYS A 876 40.47 -50.44 -10.83
C LYS A 876 39.08 -50.41 -10.19
N ALA A 877 38.96 -50.83 -8.93
CA ALA A 877 37.68 -50.85 -8.24
C ALA A 877 37.15 -49.42 -8.00
N LEU A 878 38.03 -48.46 -7.69
CA LEU A 878 37.65 -47.05 -7.55
C LEU A 878 37.24 -46.42 -8.88
N GLU A 879 37.96 -46.71 -9.96
CA GLU A 879 37.62 -46.24 -11.31
C GLU A 879 36.22 -46.71 -11.70
N GLN A 880 35.89 -47.98 -11.44
CA GLN A 880 34.55 -48.52 -11.71
C GLN A 880 33.48 -47.85 -10.83
N LEU A 881 33.71 -47.75 -9.51
CA LEU A 881 32.77 -47.06 -8.60
C LEU A 881 32.55 -45.59 -8.98
N GLN A 882 33.57 -44.92 -9.52
CA GLN A 882 33.48 -43.54 -9.98
C GLN A 882 32.74 -43.43 -11.32
N ARG A 883 32.98 -44.37 -12.24
CA ARG A 883 32.28 -44.44 -13.53
C ARG A 883 30.77 -44.66 -13.35
N HIS A 884 30.39 -45.44 -12.33
CA HIS A 884 29.01 -45.74 -11.95
C HIS A 884 28.36 -44.73 -10.99
N ASP A 885 28.98 -43.57 -10.75
CA ASP A 885 28.43 -42.51 -9.89
C ASP A 885 28.13 -42.95 -8.44
N VAL A 886 28.89 -43.92 -7.91
CA VAL A 886 28.77 -44.40 -6.52
C VAL A 886 29.73 -43.64 -5.59
N VAL A 887 30.98 -43.48 -6.04
CA VAL A 887 32.06 -42.82 -5.30
C VAL A 887 32.62 -41.66 -6.11
N LYS A 888 32.99 -40.59 -5.42
CA LYS A 888 33.73 -39.46 -6.02
C LYS A 888 35.16 -39.48 -5.50
N VAL A 889 36.12 -39.40 -6.41
CA VAL A 889 37.54 -39.27 -6.07
C VAL A 889 38.01 -37.87 -6.47
N GLU A 890 38.31 -37.03 -5.48
CA GLU A 890 38.81 -35.66 -5.67
C GLU A 890 39.99 -35.41 -4.73
N ALA A 891 41.02 -34.71 -5.21
CA ALA A 891 42.19 -34.33 -4.41
C ALA A 891 42.78 -35.49 -3.58
N ASN A 892 42.83 -36.70 -4.15
CA ASN A 892 43.32 -37.93 -3.51
C ASN A 892 42.47 -38.40 -2.30
N GLN A 893 41.20 -38.01 -2.25
CA GLN A 893 40.19 -38.48 -1.30
C GLN A 893 39.02 -39.13 -2.03
N ALA A 894 38.61 -40.30 -1.56
CA ALA A 894 37.44 -41.04 -2.05
C ALA A 894 36.28 -40.88 -1.06
N GLN A 895 35.08 -40.61 -1.56
CA GLN A 895 33.87 -40.47 -0.74
C GLN A 895 32.65 -41.05 -1.44
N ILE A 896 31.73 -41.64 -0.69
CA ILE A 896 30.42 -42.07 -1.22
C ILE A 896 29.60 -40.83 -1.56
N ILE A 897 29.06 -40.77 -2.78
CA ILE A 897 28.36 -39.57 -3.29
C ILE A 897 27.02 -39.38 -2.59
N VAL A 898 26.21 -40.44 -2.51
CA VAL A 898 24.85 -40.38 -1.97
C VAL A 898 24.88 -40.66 -0.46
N GLU A 899 24.66 -39.62 0.35
CA GLU A 899 24.67 -39.70 1.81
C GLU A 899 23.63 -40.68 2.37
N LEU A 900 22.43 -40.77 1.77
CA LEU A 900 21.44 -41.77 2.16
C LEU A 900 21.90 -43.21 1.91
N PHE A 901 22.69 -43.47 0.85
CA PHE A 901 23.28 -44.79 0.63
C PHE A 901 24.33 -45.11 1.69
N ARG A 902 25.18 -44.15 2.05
CA ARG A 902 26.13 -44.30 3.17
C ARG A 902 25.42 -44.60 4.49
N ARG A 903 24.34 -43.86 4.82
CA ARG A 903 23.50 -44.11 6.01
C ARG A 903 22.85 -45.49 5.99
N TRP A 904 22.44 -45.97 4.82
CA TRP A 904 21.89 -47.31 4.65
C TRP A 904 22.95 -48.40 4.94
N LEU A 905 24.18 -48.23 4.42
CA LEU A 905 25.29 -49.16 4.69
C LEU A 905 25.65 -49.23 6.17
N GLN A 906 25.59 -48.10 6.89
CA GLN A 906 25.81 -48.08 8.36
C GLN A 906 24.79 -48.91 9.15
N ARG A 907 23.62 -49.17 8.56
CA ARG A 907 22.53 -49.95 9.19
C ARG A 907 22.56 -51.43 8.79
N GLN A 908 23.42 -51.81 7.84
CA GLN A 908 23.58 -53.21 7.46
C GLN A 908 24.45 -53.93 8.50
N PRO A 909 24.11 -55.20 8.81
CA PRO A 909 24.82 -56.00 9.80
C PRO A 909 26.26 -56.35 9.41
#